data_AF-A0A2V6HPX7-F1
#
_entry.id   AF-A0A2V6HPX7-F1
#
_cell.length_a   1.000
_cell.length_b   1.000
_cell.length_c   1.000
_cell.angle_alpha   90.00
_cell.angle_beta   90.00
_cell.angle_gamma   90.00
#
_symmetry.space_group_name_H-M   'P 1'
#
loop_
_entity.id
_entity.type
_entity.pdbx_description
1 polymer ?
#
loop_
_entity_poly.entity_id
_entity_poly.type
_entity_poly.pdbx_seq_one_letter_code
_entity_poly.pdbx_strand_id
1 'polypeptide(L)'
;SIAQILQANGYNTAAIGKWHLTPDAQQGPAGPFDRWPNALGFDYFWGFLGGETSQFDPVIVENNKVIGVPKDKNFYLNDAMAEHSITWIRDQKAQAPDKPFFLYFSTGATHAPHQVRKEWSNKYKGKFDQGWDKLREETFARQKQLGVISANAKLTPRDPAFPAWDSVPPEEKKVYARQMEVYAGYQENTDHAVGRVLQTIEEMGLGDNTLVIYIFGDNGASMEGTENGTFNEIVILNGIPLTAEQQLKAIKAYGGLEKWGGPDMDPHYAAAWAWAGNTPFKWGKQVASHLGGIRNPMVVSWPKRIKNKRGLRSQFTHCTDIAPTILEAAGLPEPKEVNGVAQMPMHGVSFLSTFDDANAPSRHTQQYFEILGNRAMYKDSWIACWRPDRIPWKLDPPTLARFAPDKWKPDDDKCELYNLDEDFSQADDVADKYPDKVRELTALFWAEAEKYQVLPLLGEMATVWGFPKGLPEQTKFIYYSGTENISSGMIPPIYNRSYSISADLDNPGRSGLGLRPGIEGVIIAEGSFLGGFSLYVEEGRLKHTYSFLGLKLDTITSRNQLPKGKVNVRYEFTADKPGEFATSGTSRLFINGKQEAEGKIEHSVPLRFTAYAGMDIGTDNGLPVVPKLGYAKLLPKYFKGTIEKIEFDLGPQKLGIDDLQRIYLERFASAVRN
;
A
#
# COMPACT_ATOMS: atom_id res chain seq x y z
N SER A 1 -20.40 -8.88 -2.90
CA SER A 1 -19.53 -8.92 -1.70
C SER A 1 -20.28 -9.58 -0.56
N ILE A 2 -19.61 -9.99 0.53
CA ILE A 2 -20.29 -10.51 1.74
C ILE A 2 -21.19 -9.45 2.39
N ALA A 3 -20.76 -8.19 2.43
CA ALA A 3 -21.54 -7.09 3.00
C ALA A 3 -22.88 -6.91 2.26
N GLN A 4 -22.88 -7.01 0.92
CA GLN A 4 -24.12 -6.91 0.12
C GLN A 4 -25.13 -8.00 0.47
N ILE A 5 -24.65 -9.22 0.75
CA ILE A 5 -25.51 -10.35 1.14
C ILE A 5 -26.10 -10.08 2.53
N LEU A 6 -25.29 -9.65 3.49
CA LEU A 6 -25.73 -9.35 4.85
C LEU A 6 -26.71 -8.16 4.89
N GLN A 7 -26.42 -7.10 4.14
CA GLN A 7 -27.27 -5.91 4.02
C GLN A 7 -28.67 -6.29 3.50
N ALA A 8 -28.73 -7.10 2.44
CA ALA A 8 -29.99 -7.59 1.89
C ALA A 8 -30.77 -8.50 2.86
N ASN A 9 -30.11 -9.06 3.87
CA ASN A 9 -30.68 -9.89 4.93
C ASN A 9 -30.79 -9.16 6.28
N GLY A 10 -30.86 -7.83 6.26
CA GLY A 10 -31.24 -7.02 7.42
C GLY A 10 -30.10 -6.63 8.35
N TYR A 11 -28.84 -6.80 7.97
CA TYR A 11 -27.70 -6.26 8.73
C TYR A 11 -27.50 -4.77 8.45
N ASN A 12 -27.02 -4.02 9.45
CA ASN A 12 -26.31 -2.77 9.22
C ASN A 12 -24.86 -3.08 8.86
N THR A 13 -24.33 -2.48 7.80
CA THR A 13 -22.98 -2.79 7.32
C THR A 13 -22.07 -1.55 7.31
N ALA A 14 -20.86 -1.69 7.84
CA ALA A 14 -19.84 -0.65 7.76
C ALA A 14 -18.46 -1.20 7.40
N ALA A 15 -17.72 -0.42 6.62
CA ALA A 15 -16.28 -0.60 6.41
C ALA A 15 -15.55 0.62 6.97
N ILE A 16 -14.55 0.40 7.83
CA ILE A 16 -13.77 1.48 8.43
C ILE A 16 -12.28 1.18 8.25
N GLY A 17 -11.58 2.08 7.56
CA GLY A 17 -10.14 2.01 7.29
C GLY A 17 -9.75 1.79 5.83
N LYS A 18 -8.72 0.96 5.61
CA LYS A 18 -8.14 0.64 4.30
C LYS A 18 -9.15 -0.11 3.43
N TRP A 19 -9.35 0.36 2.20
CA TRP A 19 -10.17 -0.33 1.20
C TRP A 19 -9.35 -1.13 0.19
N HIS A 20 -8.49 -0.46 -0.58
CA HIS A 20 -7.55 -1.07 -1.54
C HIS A 20 -8.18 -1.93 -2.66
N LEU A 21 -9.47 -1.72 -2.98
CA LEU A 21 -10.17 -2.42 -4.08
C LEU A 21 -10.74 -1.47 -5.15
N THR A 22 -10.58 -0.15 -4.97
CA THR A 22 -10.95 0.85 -5.98
C THR A 22 -9.74 1.12 -6.87
N PRO A 23 -9.82 0.93 -8.21
CA PRO A 23 -8.74 1.26 -9.12
C PRO A 23 -8.26 2.70 -8.94
N ASP A 24 -6.95 2.92 -8.95
CA ASP A 24 -6.31 4.22 -8.71
C ASP A 24 -6.91 5.36 -9.54
N ALA A 25 -7.26 5.10 -10.80
CA ALA A 25 -7.86 6.09 -11.71
C ALA A 25 -9.36 6.38 -11.43
N GLN A 26 -9.98 5.72 -10.46
CA GLN A 26 -11.42 5.78 -10.14
C GLN A 26 -11.70 6.22 -8.69
N GLN A 27 -10.71 6.79 -8.01
CA GLN A 27 -10.79 7.20 -6.59
C GLN A 27 -11.25 8.65 -6.39
N GLY A 28 -11.81 9.27 -7.43
CA GLY A 28 -12.23 10.67 -7.43
C GLY A 28 -13.74 10.86 -7.61
N PRO A 29 -14.23 12.11 -7.55
CA PRO A 29 -15.65 12.43 -7.61
C PRO A 29 -16.31 12.13 -8.97
N ALA A 30 -15.52 11.74 -9.99
CA ALA A 30 -16.01 11.37 -11.31
C ALA A 30 -16.63 9.96 -11.37
N GLY A 31 -16.49 9.15 -10.31
CA GLY A 31 -16.95 7.76 -10.30
C GLY A 31 -16.04 6.82 -11.10
N PRO A 32 -16.53 5.62 -11.50
CA PRO A 32 -17.92 5.17 -11.55
C PRO A 32 -18.56 4.72 -10.21
N PHE A 33 -17.89 4.86 -9.06
CA PHE A 33 -18.36 4.48 -7.70
C PHE A 33 -18.77 3.01 -7.50
N ASP A 34 -18.90 2.21 -8.56
CA ASP A 34 -19.27 0.78 -8.55
C ASP A 34 -18.30 -0.12 -7.78
N ARG A 35 -17.04 0.29 -7.65
CA ARG A 35 -15.98 -0.39 -6.88
C ARG A 35 -15.69 0.23 -5.52
N TRP A 36 -16.47 1.24 -5.14
CA TRP A 36 -16.36 1.85 -3.82
C TRP A 36 -17.12 1.03 -2.78
N PRO A 37 -16.77 1.14 -1.48
CA PRO A 37 -17.40 0.36 -0.42
C PRO A 37 -18.94 0.41 -0.43
N ASN A 38 -19.53 1.60 -0.63
CA ASN A 38 -20.99 1.73 -0.60
C ASN A 38 -21.70 0.97 -1.73
N ALA A 39 -21.08 0.87 -2.92
CA ALA A 39 -21.62 0.07 -4.01
C ALA A 39 -21.45 -1.44 -3.79
N LEU A 40 -20.61 -1.82 -2.82
CA LEU A 40 -20.31 -3.20 -2.45
C LEU A 40 -20.98 -3.56 -1.11
N GLY A 41 -22.14 -2.97 -0.84
CA GLY A 41 -23.05 -3.38 0.23
C GLY A 41 -22.71 -2.85 1.62
N PHE A 42 -21.85 -1.83 1.72
CA PHE A 42 -21.59 -1.13 2.98
C PHE A 42 -22.50 0.12 3.10
N ASP A 43 -23.37 0.15 4.10
CA ASP A 43 -24.22 1.33 4.37
C ASP A 43 -23.38 2.56 4.74
N TYR A 44 -22.25 2.34 5.42
CA TYR A 44 -21.32 3.38 5.84
C TYR A 44 -19.87 3.01 5.51
N PHE A 45 -19.12 3.99 5.01
CA PHE A 45 -17.68 3.88 4.84
C PHE A 45 -16.94 5.10 5.39
N TRP A 46 -15.85 4.87 6.11
CA TRP A 46 -14.92 5.91 6.51
C TRP A 46 -13.49 5.38 6.50
N GLY A 47 -12.59 6.03 5.76
CA GLY A 47 -11.20 5.59 5.68
C GLY A 47 -10.49 6.11 4.45
N PHE A 48 -9.73 5.26 3.76
CA PHE A 48 -8.98 5.62 2.56
C PHE A 48 -9.06 4.52 1.50
N LEU A 49 -9.04 4.94 0.22
CA LEU A 49 -9.26 4.02 -0.91
C LEU A 49 -8.00 3.28 -1.36
N GLY A 50 -6.83 3.91 -1.21
CA GLY A 50 -5.54 3.36 -1.64
C GLY A 50 -5.01 2.20 -0.77
N GLY A 51 -3.84 1.68 -1.17
CA GLY A 51 -3.18 0.56 -0.47
C GLY A 51 -2.40 0.95 0.78
N GLU A 52 -1.96 2.21 0.87
CA GLU A 52 -1.20 2.77 1.97
C GLU A 52 -1.55 4.25 2.17
N THR A 53 -1.26 4.79 3.35
CA THR A 53 -1.49 6.21 3.67
C THR A 53 -0.69 6.65 4.89
N SER A 54 -0.46 7.97 5.02
CA SER A 54 0.10 8.56 6.24
C SER A 54 -0.85 8.41 7.43
N GLN A 55 -0.28 8.20 8.61
CA GLN A 55 -1.06 8.09 9.84
C GLN A 55 -1.38 9.47 10.44
N PHE A 56 -0.78 10.54 9.93
CA PHE A 56 -0.91 11.90 10.46
C PHE A 56 -1.66 12.85 9.52
N ASP A 57 -1.60 12.62 8.21
CA ASP A 57 -2.24 13.47 7.18
C ASP A 57 -2.84 12.67 6.01
N PRO A 58 -3.62 11.60 6.27
CA PRO A 58 -4.25 10.80 5.22
C PRO A 58 -5.28 11.62 4.43
N VAL A 59 -5.49 11.27 3.16
CA VAL A 59 -6.65 11.74 2.39
C VAL A 59 -7.84 10.86 2.73
N ILE A 60 -8.79 11.40 3.51
CA ILE A 60 -9.95 10.64 3.99
C ILE A 60 -11.10 10.68 2.99
N VAL A 61 -11.78 9.54 2.88
CA VAL A 61 -13.04 9.35 2.17
C VAL A 61 -14.10 8.94 3.17
N GLU A 62 -15.27 9.55 3.06
CA GLU A 62 -16.47 9.18 3.80
C GLU A 62 -17.61 8.94 2.80
N ASN A 63 -18.10 7.71 2.79
CA ASN A 63 -19.00 7.20 1.76
C ASN A 63 -18.45 7.46 0.34
N ASN A 64 -19.25 8.04 -0.56
CA ASN A 64 -18.85 8.39 -1.93
C ASN A 64 -18.25 9.80 -2.03
N LYS A 65 -17.67 10.33 -0.95
CA LYS A 65 -17.11 11.70 -0.92
C LYS A 65 -15.70 11.72 -0.35
N VAL A 66 -14.78 12.32 -1.09
CA VAL A 66 -13.46 12.69 -0.58
C VAL A 66 -13.62 13.87 0.39
N ILE A 67 -13.27 13.65 1.65
CA ILE A 67 -13.27 14.67 2.71
C ILE A 67 -11.94 15.45 2.70
N GLY A 68 -10.86 14.78 2.28
CA GLY A 68 -9.51 15.35 2.21
C GLY A 68 -8.73 15.15 3.51
N VAL A 69 -7.68 15.95 3.70
CA VAL A 69 -6.79 15.83 4.86
C VAL A 69 -7.44 16.37 6.15
N PRO A 70 -7.42 15.63 7.26
CA PRO A 70 -7.90 16.10 8.56
C PRO A 70 -7.24 17.41 9.01
N LYS A 71 -8.04 18.31 9.61
CA LYS A 71 -7.56 19.62 10.09
C LYS A 71 -7.08 19.60 11.54
N ASP A 72 -7.39 18.54 12.29
CA ASP A 72 -6.95 18.40 13.68
C ASP A 72 -5.43 18.17 13.73
N LYS A 73 -4.72 19.00 14.50
CA LYS A 73 -3.28 18.89 14.69
C LYS A 73 -2.88 17.66 15.51
N ASN A 74 -3.81 17.11 16.26
CA ASN A 74 -3.64 15.88 17.04
C ASN A 74 -4.31 14.69 16.34
N PHE A 75 -4.57 14.76 15.04
CA PHE A 75 -5.11 13.64 14.30
C PHE A 75 -4.14 12.45 14.33
N TYR A 76 -4.68 11.24 14.47
CA TYR A 76 -3.97 10.00 14.22
C TYR A 76 -4.96 8.95 13.72
N LEU A 77 -4.66 8.33 12.57
CA LEU A 77 -5.64 7.57 11.80
C LEU A 77 -6.25 6.40 12.58
N ASN A 78 -5.43 5.54 13.20
CA ASN A 78 -5.93 4.38 13.96
C ASN A 78 -6.88 4.79 15.10
N ASP A 79 -6.57 5.88 15.82
CA ASP A 79 -7.40 6.35 16.93
C ASP A 79 -8.75 6.88 16.42
N ALA A 80 -8.74 7.58 15.28
CA ALA A 80 -9.94 8.06 14.61
C ALA A 80 -10.79 6.91 14.06
N MET A 81 -10.17 5.89 13.46
CA MET A 81 -10.89 4.69 13.00
C MET A 81 -11.63 4.00 14.15
N ALA A 82 -11.00 3.83 15.31
CA ALA A 82 -11.66 3.26 16.48
C ALA A 82 -12.84 4.14 16.94
N GLU A 83 -12.67 5.46 16.96
CA GLU A 83 -13.74 6.40 17.34
C GLU A 83 -14.94 6.36 16.40
N HIS A 84 -14.70 6.34 15.08
CA HIS A 84 -15.75 6.22 14.08
C HIS A 84 -16.48 4.87 14.20
N SER A 85 -15.76 3.78 14.51
CA SER A 85 -16.36 2.47 14.73
C SER A 85 -17.27 2.45 15.95
N ILE A 86 -16.79 3.01 17.07
CA ILE A 86 -17.52 3.12 18.33
C ILE A 86 -18.79 3.96 18.14
N THR A 87 -18.66 5.12 17.50
CA THR A 87 -19.78 6.03 17.21
C THR A 87 -20.81 5.33 16.33
N TRP A 88 -20.38 4.72 15.22
CA TRP A 88 -21.29 4.02 14.32
C TRP A 88 -22.06 2.89 15.03
N ILE A 89 -21.39 2.03 15.81
CA ILE A 89 -22.03 0.95 16.57
C ILE A 89 -23.06 1.50 17.56
N ARG A 90 -22.71 2.56 18.30
CA ARG A 90 -23.61 3.17 19.29
C ARG A 90 -24.85 3.78 18.63
N ASP A 91 -24.65 4.56 17.57
CA ASP A 91 -25.74 5.29 16.91
C ASP A 91 -26.76 4.34 16.27
N GLN A 92 -26.30 3.31 15.56
CA GLN A 92 -27.23 2.35 14.95
C GLN A 92 -27.94 1.50 16.00
N LYS A 93 -27.28 1.13 17.10
CA LYS A 93 -27.91 0.36 18.18
C LYS A 93 -28.89 1.17 19.00
N ALA A 94 -28.66 2.47 19.15
CA ALA A 94 -29.60 3.37 19.81
C ALA A 94 -30.92 3.50 19.02
N GLN A 95 -30.85 3.43 17.68
CA GLN A 95 -32.01 3.61 16.81
C GLN A 95 -32.69 2.30 16.40
N ALA A 96 -31.93 1.21 16.27
CA ALA A 96 -32.40 -0.10 15.86
C ALA A 96 -31.72 -1.21 16.68
N PRO A 97 -32.04 -1.35 17.98
CA PRO A 97 -31.31 -2.23 18.91
C PRO A 97 -31.27 -3.69 18.46
N ASP A 98 -32.37 -4.19 17.88
CA ASP A 98 -32.51 -5.58 17.45
C ASP A 98 -31.85 -5.89 16.11
N LYS A 99 -31.48 -4.87 15.31
CA LYS A 99 -30.88 -5.08 13.98
C LYS A 99 -29.43 -5.54 14.12
N PRO A 100 -28.99 -6.66 13.52
CA PRO A 100 -27.60 -7.11 13.62
C PRO A 100 -26.66 -6.22 12.82
N PHE A 101 -25.36 -6.33 13.07
CA PHE A 101 -24.36 -5.52 12.36
C PHE A 101 -23.18 -6.34 11.86
N PHE A 102 -22.58 -5.84 10.78
CA PHE A 102 -21.31 -6.31 10.23
C PHE A 102 -20.36 -5.13 10.11
N LEU A 103 -19.26 -5.17 10.86
CA LEU A 103 -18.20 -4.16 10.81
C LEU A 103 -16.95 -4.80 10.21
N TYR A 104 -16.52 -4.29 9.06
CA TYR A 104 -15.20 -4.57 8.50
C TYR A 104 -14.23 -3.48 8.97
N PHE A 105 -13.43 -3.79 9.99
CA PHE A 105 -12.43 -2.89 10.55
C PHE A 105 -11.04 -3.26 10.01
N SER A 106 -10.51 -2.46 9.08
CA SER A 106 -9.29 -2.77 8.32
C SER A 106 -8.27 -1.66 8.49
N THR A 107 -7.31 -1.83 9.40
CA THR A 107 -6.33 -0.78 9.69
C THR A 107 -5.35 -0.57 8.53
N GLY A 108 -4.88 0.67 8.36
CA GLY A 108 -3.68 0.92 7.55
C GLY A 108 -2.42 0.37 8.22
N ALA A 109 -2.47 0.17 9.53
CA ALA A 109 -1.39 -0.41 10.30
C ALA A 109 -1.28 -1.94 10.16
N THR A 110 -0.10 -2.53 10.24
CA THR A 110 1.23 -1.89 10.35
C THR A 110 1.92 -1.78 8.98
N HIS A 111 1.19 -1.37 7.94
CA HIS A 111 1.81 -1.05 6.65
C HIS A 111 2.76 0.15 6.79
N ALA A 112 3.74 0.25 5.89
CA ALA A 112 4.49 1.48 5.76
C ALA A 112 3.59 2.63 5.23
N PRO A 113 3.90 3.89 5.57
CA PRO A 113 5.04 4.32 6.37
C PRO A 113 4.83 3.95 7.85
N HIS A 114 5.86 3.39 8.50
CA HIS A 114 5.78 2.97 9.90
C HIS A 114 5.75 4.18 10.81
N GLN A 115 4.55 4.70 11.04
CA GLN A 115 4.31 5.97 11.72
C GLN A 115 3.48 5.76 12.99
N VAL A 116 4.03 6.16 14.12
CA VAL A 116 3.34 6.09 15.41
C VAL A 116 3.83 7.18 16.34
N ARG A 117 2.95 7.66 17.22
CA ARG A 117 3.34 8.62 18.25
C ARG A 117 4.43 8.06 19.16
N LYS A 118 5.28 8.95 19.66
CA LYS A 118 6.51 8.58 20.40
C LYS A 118 6.21 7.80 21.67
N GLU A 119 5.12 8.07 22.36
CA GLU A 119 4.70 7.37 23.57
C GLU A 119 4.53 5.85 23.36
N TRP A 120 4.21 5.42 22.14
CA TRP A 120 4.11 3.99 21.79
C TRP A 120 5.49 3.40 21.47
N SER A 121 6.24 4.03 20.56
CA SER A 121 7.56 3.51 20.16
C SER A 121 8.59 3.53 21.30
N ASN A 122 8.50 4.50 22.22
CA ASN A 122 9.45 4.62 23.34
C ASN A 122 9.36 3.46 24.34
N LYS A 123 8.22 2.73 24.40
CA LYS A 123 8.07 1.53 25.25
C LYS A 123 9.00 0.38 24.82
N TYR A 124 9.52 0.45 23.60
CA TYR A 124 10.33 -0.59 23.00
C TYR A 124 11.82 -0.26 22.94
N LYS A 125 12.24 0.91 23.43
CA LYS A 125 13.64 1.34 23.40
C LYS A 125 14.59 0.26 23.92
N GLY A 126 15.54 -0.17 23.09
CA GLY A 126 16.56 -1.18 23.40
C GLY A 126 16.07 -2.63 23.43
N LYS A 127 14.78 -2.90 23.17
CA LYS A 127 14.23 -4.27 23.19
C LYS A 127 14.57 -5.11 21.96
N PHE A 128 15.24 -4.51 20.98
CA PHE A 128 15.59 -5.11 19.70
C PHE A 128 17.11 -5.04 19.39
N ASP A 129 17.95 -4.67 20.38
CA ASP A 129 19.40 -4.55 20.22
C ASP A 129 20.08 -5.91 19.95
N GLN A 130 19.42 -7.01 20.32
CA GLN A 130 19.85 -8.38 20.04
C GLN A 130 19.72 -8.78 18.56
N GLY A 131 18.94 -8.02 17.77
CA GLY A 131 18.80 -8.23 16.33
C GLY A 131 17.82 -9.31 15.90
N TRP A 132 17.57 -9.36 14.59
CA TRP A 132 16.59 -10.25 13.96
C TRP A 132 16.92 -11.73 14.12
N ASP A 133 18.19 -12.13 14.04
CA ASP A 133 18.59 -13.54 14.18
C ASP A 133 18.20 -14.07 15.57
N LYS A 134 18.51 -13.32 16.63
CA LYS A 134 18.18 -13.71 17.99
C LYS A 134 16.67 -13.65 18.26
N LEU A 135 15.99 -12.63 17.73
CA LEU A 135 14.54 -12.53 17.85
C LEU A 135 13.82 -13.74 17.22
N ARG A 136 14.34 -14.30 16.11
CA ARG A 136 13.81 -15.52 15.49
C ARG A 136 13.95 -16.73 16.42
N GLU A 137 15.11 -16.94 17.02
CA GLU A 137 15.32 -18.03 17.98
C GLU A 137 14.36 -17.94 19.17
N GLU A 138 14.25 -16.75 19.76
CA GLU A 138 13.39 -16.48 20.92
C GLU A 138 11.91 -16.67 20.58
N THR A 139 11.48 -16.15 19.42
CA THR A 139 10.10 -16.29 18.95
C THR A 139 9.75 -17.74 18.66
N PHE A 140 10.65 -18.48 18.02
CA PHE A 140 10.46 -19.89 17.73
C PHE A 140 10.34 -20.74 19.00
N ALA A 141 11.24 -20.53 19.97
CA ALA A 141 11.19 -21.22 21.25
C ALA A 141 9.88 -20.93 22.01
N ARG A 142 9.44 -19.67 22.04
CA ARG A 142 8.17 -19.26 22.64
C ARG A 142 6.96 -19.84 21.91
N GLN A 143 6.97 -19.87 20.58
CA GLN A 143 5.90 -20.48 19.78
C GLN A 143 5.76 -21.98 20.09
N LYS A 144 6.88 -22.71 20.24
CA LYS A 144 6.86 -24.11 20.69
C LYS A 144 6.30 -24.25 22.11
N GLN A 145 6.72 -23.38 23.03
CA GLN A 145 6.21 -23.39 24.41
C GLN A 145 4.70 -23.15 24.48
N LEU A 146 4.17 -22.28 23.62
CA LEU A 146 2.73 -22.00 23.50
C LEU A 146 1.96 -23.08 22.75
N GLY A 147 2.64 -24.00 22.06
CA GLY A 147 2.03 -25.05 21.25
C GLY A 147 1.39 -24.56 19.94
N VAL A 148 1.59 -23.30 19.56
CA VAL A 148 1.02 -22.70 18.33
C VAL A 148 1.72 -23.17 17.04
N ILE A 149 2.87 -23.84 17.19
CA ILE A 149 3.56 -24.57 16.13
C ILE A 149 3.87 -25.99 16.63
N SER A 150 4.11 -26.92 15.72
CA SER A 150 4.39 -28.31 16.09
C SER A 150 5.71 -28.46 16.86
N ALA A 151 5.78 -29.45 17.76
CA ALA A 151 6.99 -29.71 18.55
C ALA A 151 8.20 -30.09 17.66
N ASN A 152 7.93 -30.77 16.54
CA ASN A 152 8.91 -31.16 15.54
C ASN A 152 9.22 -30.07 14.50
N ALA A 153 8.54 -28.90 14.54
CA ALA A 153 8.84 -27.79 13.65
C ALA A 153 10.33 -27.45 13.70
N LYS A 154 10.88 -27.01 12.57
CA LYS A 154 12.27 -26.58 12.43
C LYS A 154 12.33 -25.09 12.16
N LEU A 155 13.32 -24.40 12.72
CA LEU A 155 13.57 -23.02 12.35
C LEU A 155 14.24 -23.00 10.98
N THR A 156 13.63 -22.36 9.98
CA THR A 156 14.19 -22.34 8.63
C THR A 156 15.54 -21.60 8.62
N PRO A 157 16.51 -22.03 7.80
CA PRO A 157 17.79 -21.35 7.69
C PRO A 157 17.62 -19.93 7.14
N ARG A 158 18.62 -19.08 7.37
CA ARG A 158 18.69 -17.75 6.76
C ARG A 158 19.05 -17.86 5.29
N ASP A 159 18.26 -17.23 4.43
CA ASP A 159 18.63 -17.06 3.03
C ASP A 159 19.76 -16.01 2.91
N PRO A 160 20.76 -16.21 2.02
CA PRO A 160 21.84 -15.24 1.80
C PRO A 160 21.38 -13.82 1.42
N ALA A 161 20.14 -13.65 0.94
CA ALA A 161 19.54 -12.35 0.69
C ALA A 161 19.35 -11.52 1.98
N PHE A 162 19.32 -12.15 3.16
CA PHE A 162 19.23 -11.45 4.44
C PHE A 162 20.62 -11.35 5.10
N PRO A 163 21.09 -10.14 5.45
CA PRO A 163 22.35 -9.99 6.16
C PRO A 163 22.30 -10.60 7.56
N ALA A 164 23.46 -11.05 8.05
CA ALA A 164 23.60 -11.47 9.44
C ALA A 164 23.60 -10.26 10.36
N TRP A 165 22.90 -10.32 11.50
CA TRP A 165 22.94 -9.22 12.47
C TRP A 165 24.37 -8.90 12.91
N ASP A 166 25.18 -9.93 13.17
CA ASP A 166 26.58 -9.75 13.57
C ASP A 166 27.49 -9.18 12.48
N SER A 167 27.06 -9.23 11.22
CA SER A 167 27.79 -8.57 10.11
C SER A 167 27.46 -7.08 9.97
N VAL A 168 26.40 -6.59 10.64
CA VAL A 168 25.97 -5.19 10.55
C VAL A 168 26.89 -4.29 11.38
N PRO A 169 27.39 -3.17 10.82
CA PRO A 169 28.16 -2.18 11.56
C PRO A 169 27.42 -1.58 12.77
N PRO A 170 28.11 -1.24 13.89
CA PRO A 170 27.46 -0.74 15.11
C PRO A 170 26.55 0.49 14.93
N GLU A 171 26.91 1.42 14.04
CA GLU A 171 26.08 2.61 13.78
C GLU A 171 24.79 2.27 13.03
N GLU A 172 24.82 1.28 12.13
CA GLU A 172 23.64 0.79 11.43
C GLU A 172 22.72 -0.03 12.35
N LYS A 173 23.28 -0.82 13.28
CA LYS A 173 22.50 -1.56 14.28
C LYS A 173 21.57 -0.65 15.08
N LYS A 174 22.01 0.56 15.44
CA LYS A 174 21.17 1.56 16.14
C LYS A 174 19.97 2.00 15.30
N VAL A 175 20.17 2.19 13.99
CA VAL A 175 19.10 2.51 13.04
C VAL A 175 18.13 1.34 12.97
N TYR A 176 18.63 0.12 12.75
CA TYR A 176 17.81 -1.06 12.55
C TYR A 176 17.03 -1.45 13.81
N ALA A 177 17.61 -1.32 15.00
CA ALA A 177 16.87 -1.47 16.26
C ALA A 177 15.71 -0.47 16.33
N ARG A 178 15.97 0.82 16.07
CA ARG A 178 14.94 1.87 16.08
C ARG A 178 13.81 1.61 15.08
N GLN A 179 14.11 1.03 13.92
CA GLN A 179 13.08 0.62 12.95
C GLN A 179 12.07 -0.34 13.58
N MET A 180 12.54 -1.38 14.26
CA MET A 180 11.69 -2.39 14.89
C MET A 180 10.97 -1.87 16.15
N GLU A 181 11.59 -0.95 16.90
CA GLU A 181 10.94 -0.28 18.03
C GLU A 181 9.69 0.51 17.60
N VAL A 182 9.81 1.24 16.48
CA VAL A 182 8.69 2.01 15.92
C VAL A 182 7.62 1.07 15.37
N TYR A 183 8.01 0.02 14.64
CA TYR A 183 7.08 -1.01 14.19
C TYR A 183 6.30 -1.63 15.36
N ALA A 184 6.99 -2.02 16.43
CA ALA A 184 6.36 -2.63 17.60
C ALA A 184 5.41 -1.67 18.33
N GLY A 185 5.80 -0.40 18.49
CA GLY A 185 4.91 0.63 19.02
C GLY A 185 3.67 0.86 18.16
N TYR A 186 3.84 0.85 16.83
CA TYR A 186 2.74 0.98 15.88
C TYR A 186 1.77 -0.20 15.96
N GLN A 187 2.30 -1.41 16.09
CA GLN A 187 1.51 -2.61 16.33
C GLN A 187 0.75 -2.55 17.66
N GLU A 188 1.39 -2.10 18.75
CA GLU A 188 0.76 -1.98 20.07
C GLU A 188 -0.39 -0.96 20.04
N ASN A 189 -0.21 0.19 19.38
CA ASN A 189 -1.30 1.15 19.21
C ASN A 189 -2.47 0.54 18.41
N THR A 190 -2.18 -0.24 17.37
CA THR A 190 -3.20 -0.90 16.56
C THR A 190 -4.03 -1.87 17.39
N ASP A 191 -3.37 -2.70 18.20
CA ASP A 191 -4.02 -3.60 19.16
C ASP A 191 -4.87 -2.82 20.17
N HIS A 192 -4.36 -1.70 20.69
CA HIS A 192 -5.11 -0.81 21.59
C HIS A 192 -6.38 -0.24 20.93
N ALA A 193 -6.29 0.21 19.68
CA ALA A 193 -7.43 0.74 18.93
C ALA A 193 -8.51 -0.32 18.71
N VAL A 194 -8.13 -1.55 18.33
CA VAL A 194 -9.04 -2.70 18.22
C VAL A 194 -9.66 -3.02 19.57
N GLY A 195 -8.86 -3.03 20.64
CA GLY A 195 -9.31 -3.26 22.01
C GLY A 195 -10.41 -2.29 22.45
N ARG A 196 -10.31 -0.99 22.11
CA ARG A 196 -11.35 0.02 22.40
C ARG A 196 -12.70 -0.32 21.73
N VAL A 197 -12.67 -0.79 20.48
CA VAL A 197 -13.89 -1.18 19.74
C VAL A 197 -14.51 -2.41 20.39
N LEU A 198 -13.72 -3.45 20.66
CA LEU A 198 -14.21 -4.68 21.30
C LEU A 198 -14.74 -4.42 22.72
N GLN A 199 -14.05 -3.59 23.50
CA GLN A 199 -14.50 -3.18 24.82
C GLN A 199 -15.85 -2.46 24.75
N THR A 200 -16.06 -1.58 23.77
CA THR A 200 -17.37 -0.92 23.59
C THR A 200 -18.48 -1.93 23.30
N ILE A 201 -18.22 -2.93 22.46
CA ILE A 201 -19.18 -4.00 22.16
C ILE A 201 -19.54 -4.79 23.45
N GLU A 202 -18.55 -5.05 24.30
CA GLU A 202 -18.75 -5.69 25.61
C GLU A 202 -19.56 -4.82 26.57
N GLU A 203 -19.21 -3.53 26.71
CA GLU A 203 -19.91 -2.57 27.57
C GLU A 203 -21.38 -2.36 27.17
N MET A 204 -21.69 -2.51 25.88
CA MET A 204 -23.06 -2.47 25.36
C MET A 204 -23.84 -3.77 25.57
N GLY A 205 -23.22 -4.80 26.18
CA GLY A 205 -23.84 -6.12 26.39
C GLY A 205 -23.96 -6.95 25.11
N LEU A 206 -23.23 -6.60 24.05
CA LEU A 206 -23.30 -7.27 22.74
C LEU A 206 -22.18 -8.31 22.54
N GLY A 207 -21.17 -8.33 23.42
CA GLY A 207 -19.97 -9.17 23.28
C GLY A 207 -20.26 -10.67 23.13
N ASP A 208 -21.15 -11.22 23.94
CA ASP A 208 -21.45 -12.67 23.92
C ASP A 208 -21.96 -13.16 22.56
N ASN A 209 -22.77 -12.35 21.89
CA ASN A 209 -23.40 -12.69 20.62
C ASN A 209 -22.68 -12.08 19.40
N THR A 210 -21.45 -11.59 19.56
CA THR A 210 -20.64 -11.06 18.46
C THR A 210 -19.60 -12.11 18.04
N LEU A 211 -19.59 -12.45 16.74
CA LEU A 211 -18.51 -13.21 16.11
C LEU A 211 -17.39 -12.24 15.72
N VAL A 212 -16.25 -12.36 16.37
CA VAL A 212 -15.02 -11.62 16.06
C VAL A 212 -14.08 -12.56 15.32
N ILE A 213 -13.66 -12.17 14.12
CA ILE A 213 -12.59 -12.80 13.37
C ILE A 213 -11.46 -11.78 13.25
N TYR A 214 -10.39 -11.97 14.03
CA TYR A 214 -9.23 -11.11 14.04
C TYR A 214 -8.08 -11.78 13.29
N ILE A 215 -7.75 -11.27 12.12
CA ILE A 215 -6.63 -11.76 11.30
C ILE A 215 -5.48 -10.78 11.47
N PHE A 216 -4.34 -11.26 11.94
CA PHE A 216 -3.15 -10.45 12.14
C PHE A 216 -2.40 -10.30 10.81
N GLY A 217 -2.76 -9.27 10.05
CA GLY A 217 -2.20 -8.97 8.71
C GLY A 217 -3.06 -9.49 7.55
N ASP A 218 -3.03 -8.79 6.43
CA ASP A 218 -3.62 -9.21 5.14
C ASP A 218 -2.67 -10.10 4.31
N ASN A 219 -1.38 -10.10 4.66
CA ASN A 219 -0.30 -10.92 4.11
C ASN A 219 0.83 -11.08 5.14
N GLY A 220 1.82 -11.91 4.85
CA GLY A 220 3.04 -11.97 5.65
C GLY A 220 3.80 -10.64 5.75
N ALA A 221 4.76 -10.55 6.66
CA ALA A 221 5.48 -9.30 6.94
C ALA A 221 6.18 -8.74 5.68
N SER A 222 6.07 -7.42 5.46
CA SER A 222 6.61 -6.78 4.25
C SER A 222 8.13 -6.67 4.27
N MET A 223 8.79 -7.13 3.21
CA MET A 223 10.24 -7.05 3.02
C MET A 223 10.66 -5.83 2.18
N GLU A 224 9.74 -4.92 1.89
CA GLU A 224 9.93 -3.84 0.90
C GLU A 224 10.86 -2.72 1.36
N GLY A 225 11.46 -2.80 2.55
CA GLY A 225 12.41 -1.81 3.05
C GLY A 225 13.87 -2.04 2.64
N THR A 226 14.17 -2.98 1.74
CA THR A 226 15.55 -3.40 1.37
C THR A 226 16.37 -3.95 2.54
N GLU A 227 17.65 -4.23 2.31
CA GLU A 227 18.59 -4.72 3.32
C GLU A 227 18.79 -3.73 4.49
N ASN A 228 18.53 -2.43 4.27
CA ASN A 228 18.89 -1.36 5.21
C ASN A 228 17.68 -0.69 5.88
N GLY A 229 16.46 -1.04 5.49
CA GLY A 229 15.31 -0.15 5.69
C GLY A 229 15.42 1.09 4.80
N THR A 230 14.41 1.97 4.87
CA THR A 230 14.42 3.24 4.17
C THR A 230 13.69 4.33 4.92
N PHE A 231 14.21 5.56 4.88
CA PHE A 231 13.52 6.73 5.44
C PHE A 231 12.28 7.14 4.63
N ASN A 232 12.19 6.68 3.38
CA ASN A 232 11.11 6.97 2.44
C ASN A 232 10.87 5.73 1.57
N GLU A 233 9.73 5.06 1.72
CA GLU A 233 9.39 3.85 0.95
C GLU A 233 9.24 4.10 -0.55
N ILE A 234 8.84 5.32 -0.93
CA ILE A 234 8.65 5.71 -2.32
C ILE A 234 9.96 5.66 -3.11
N VAL A 235 11.10 5.80 -2.44
CA VAL A 235 12.43 5.61 -3.04
C VAL A 235 12.60 4.20 -3.63
N ILE A 236 12.10 3.18 -2.93
CA ILE A 236 12.20 1.78 -3.35
C ILE A 236 11.17 1.48 -4.45
N LEU A 237 9.95 2.00 -4.33
CA LEU A 237 8.93 1.88 -5.38
C LEU A 237 9.37 2.52 -6.71
N ASN A 238 10.26 3.51 -6.64
CA ASN A 238 10.92 4.11 -7.81
C ASN A 238 12.22 3.41 -8.24
N GLY A 239 12.56 2.25 -7.66
CA GLY A 239 13.72 1.46 -8.08
C GLY A 239 15.08 2.09 -7.76
N ILE A 240 15.16 2.94 -6.73
CA ILE A 240 16.38 3.67 -6.34
C ILE A 240 16.83 3.20 -4.94
N PRO A 241 17.32 1.96 -4.76
CA PRO A 241 17.79 1.51 -3.46
C PRO A 241 18.99 2.35 -2.99
N LEU A 242 18.94 2.84 -1.75
CA LEU A 242 20.01 3.61 -1.14
C LEU A 242 20.95 2.70 -0.33
N THR A 243 22.23 3.05 -0.31
CA THR A 243 23.20 2.42 0.60
C THR A 243 22.90 2.80 2.05
N ALA A 244 23.40 2.01 3.01
CA ALA A 244 23.23 2.32 4.44
C ALA A 244 23.77 3.72 4.82
N GLU A 245 24.89 4.15 4.23
CA GLU A 245 25.44 5.49 4.42
C GLU A 245 24.49 6.59 3.91
N GLN A 246 23.92 6.39 2.71
CA GLN A 246 22.96 7.32 2.13
C GLN A 246 21.67 7.39 2.97
N GLN A 247 21.18 6.25 3.45
CA GLN A 247 20.04 6.18 4.38
C GLN A 247 20.33 6.98 5.65
N LEU A 248 21.49 6.77 6.29
CA LEU A 248 21.87 7.50 7.51
C LEU A 248 22.00 9.01 7.27
N LYS A 249 22.53 9.43 6.11
CA LYS A 249 22.61 10.84 5.73
C LYS A 249 21.22 11.45 5.57
N ALA A 250 20.30 10.77 4.89
CA ALA A 250 18.92 11.21 4.74
C ALA A 250 18.21 11.31 6.11
N ILE A 251 18.32 10.28 6.94
CA ILE A 251 17.75 10.28 8.30
C ILE A 251 18.25 11.48 9.11
N LYS A 252 19.56 11.79 9.07
CA LYS A 252 20.14 12.96 9.74
C LYS A 252 19.58 14.27 9.19
N ALA A 253 19.40 14.39 7.87
CA ALA A 253 18.85 15.59 7.24
C ALA A 253 17.41 15.88 7.70
N TYR A 254 16.64 14.84 8.02
CA TYR A 254 15.26 14.93 8.54
C TYR A 254 15.16 14.88 10.07
N GLY A 255 16.25 15.21 10.79
CA GLY A 255 16.23 15.37 12.25
C GLY A 255 16.62 14.13 13.06
N GLY A 256 17.15 13.10 12.40
CA GLY A 256 17.76 11.94 13.05
C GLY A 256 16.77 10.86 13.49
N LEU A 257 17.28 9.84 14.19
CA LEU A 257 16.49 8.68 14.67
C LEU A 257 15.33 9.06 15.61
N GLU A 258 15.44 10.20 16.29
CA GLU A 258 14.37 10.75 17.12
C GLU A 258 13.13 11.18 16.31
N LYS A 259 13.28 11.39 15.00
CA LYS A 259 12.19 11.72 14.08
C LYS A 259 11.67 10.49 13.30
N TRP A 260 12.37 9.36 13.38
CA TRP A 260 11.93 8.11 12.77
C TRP A 260 10.57 7.68 13.35
N GLY A 261 9.61 7.45 12.47
CA GLY A 261 8.21 7.13 12.80
C GLY A 261 7.29 8.34 13.02
N GLY A 262 7.80 9.56 12.88
CA GLY A 262 6.98 10.78 12.81
C GLY A 262 6.57 11.12 11.37
N PRO A 263 5.85 12.25 11.19
CA PRO A 263 5.37 12.71 9.87
C PRO A 263 6.47 13.33 9.00
N ASP A 264 7.71 13.41 9.47
CA ASP A 264 8.80 14.06 8.73
C ASP A 264 9.50 13.06 7.75
N MET A 265 9.07 11.79 7.75
CA MET A 265 9.63 10.67 6.98
C MET A 265 8.51 9.66 6.65
N ASP A 266 8.72 8.85 5.61
CA ASP A 266 7.85 7.74 5.22
C ASP A 266 8.58 6.38 5.39
N PRO A 267 8.86 5.95 6.63
CA PRO A 267 9.85 4.90 6.87
C PRO A 267 9.37 3.47 6.62
N HIS A 268 10.27 2.64 6.11
CA HIS A 268 10.16 1.17 6.10
C HIS A 268 11.35 0.52 6.82
N TYR A 269 11.09 -0.48 7.66
CA TYR A 269 12.10 -1.33 8.32
C TYR A 269 12.81 -2.30 7.36
N ALA A 270 14.04 -2.72 7.70
CA ALA A 270 14.84 -3.63 6.89
C ALA A 270 14.17 -5.01 6.69
N ALA A 271 14.39 -5.62 5.51
CA ALA A 271 13.79 -6.90 5.11
C ALA A 271 14.07 -8.05 6.10
N ALA A 272 15.22 -8.04 6.78
CA ALA A 272 15.57 -9.06 7.77
C ALA A 272 14.66 -9.02 9.02
N TRP A 273 14.11 -7.86 9.37
CA TRP A 273 13.09 -7.77 10.42
C TRP A 273 11.75 -8.37 10.00
N ALA A 274 11.36 -8.23 8.73
CA ALA A 274 10.17 -8.87 8.20
C ALA A 274 10.32 -10.40 8.22
N TRP A 275 11.48 -10.90 7.79
CA TRP A 275 11.82 -12.31 7.95
C TRP A 275 11.74 -12.74 9.42
N ALA A 276 12.23 -11.94 10.37
CA ALA A 276 12.06 -12.24 11.79
C ALA A 276 10.60 -12.26 12.26
N GLY A 277 9.77 -11.34 11.76
CA GLY A 277 8.33 -11.31 12.02
C GLY A 277 7.60 -12.56 11.52
N ASN A 278 8.07 -13.17 10.44
CA ASN A 278 7.49 -14.38 9.85
C ASN A 278 8.01 -15.70 10.46
N THR A 279 8.68 -15.67 11.61
CA THR A 279 9.18 -16.88 12.28
C THR A 279 8.06 -17.93 12.45
N PRO A 280 8.29 -19.22 12.07
CA PRO A 280 9.56 -19.82 11.65
C PRO A 280 9.82 -19.84 10.14
N PHE A 281 8.97 -19.24 9.32
CA PHE A 281 8.90 -19.45 7.89
C PHE A 281 10.01 -18.75 7.08
N LYS A 282 10.13 -19.19 5.83
CA LYS A 282 10.90 -18.51 4.76
C LYS A 282 10.09 -17.34 4.18
N TRP A 283 10.79 -16.29 3.76
CA TRP A 283 10.24 -15.15 2.99
C TRP A 283 9.14 -14.34 3.72
N GLY A 284 8.30 -13.63 2.95
CA GLY A 284 7.37 -12.60 3.40
C GLY A 284 6.42 -12.14 2.29
N LYS A 285 5.81 -10.95 2.45
CA LYS A 285 4.92 -10.31 1.45
C LYS A 285 5.46 -10.46 0.03
N GLN A 286 4.55 -10.61 -0.95
CA GLN A 286 4.80 -10.91 -2.36
C GLN A 286 5.21 -12.35 -2.70
N VAL A 287 5.67 -13.15 -1.74
CA VAL A 287 6.12 -14.54 -2.00
C VAL A 287 4.98 -15.53 -1.70
N ALA A 288 4.02 -15.61 -2.61
CA ALA A 288 2.85 -16.48 -2.49
C ALA A 288 3.18 -17.99 -2.47
N SER A 289 4.41 -18.36 -2.84
CA SER A 289 4.88 -19.74 -2.84
C SER A 289 5.23 -20.27 -1.44
N HIS A 290 5.42 -19.41 -0.45
CA HIS A 290 5.90 -19.81 0.88
C HIS A 290 5.04 -19.25 1.99
N LEU A 291 4.90 -20.02 3.08
CA LEU A 291 4.06 -19.69 4.24
C LEU A 291 4.41 -18.35 4.89
N GLY A 292 5.66 -17.90 4.81
CA GLY A 292 6.02 -16.57 5.31
C GLY A 292 5.31 -15.43 4.58
N GLY A 293 4.84 -15.65 3.34
CA GLY A 293 4.04 -14.68 2.60
C GLY A 293 2.53 -14.84 2.74
N ILE A 294 2.04 -16.05 3.04
CA ILE A 294 0.60 -16.40 2.96
C ILE A 294 -0.03 -16.88 4.27
N ARG A 295 0.75 -17.10 5.34
CA ARG A 295 0.24 -17.60 6.62
C ARG A 295 0.22 -16.50 7.67
N ASN A 296 -1.00 -16.08 8.02
CA ASN A 296 -1.25 -15.12 9.10
C ASN A 296 -1.89 -15.79 10.32
N PRO A 297 -1.57 -15.34 11.55
CA PRO A 297 -2.32 -15.72 12.73
C PRO A 297 -3.78 -15.24 12.63
N MET A 298 -4.72 -16.11 13.02
CA MET A 298 -6.13 -15.75 13.14
C MET A 298 -6.64 -16.15 14.53
N VAL A 299 -7.39 -15.24 15.16
CA VAL A 299 -8.12 -15.49 16.41
C VAL A 299 -9.61 -15.34 16.12
N VAL A 300 -10.39 -16.33 16.53
CA VAL A 300 -11.85 -16.29 16.44
C VAL A 300 -12.45 -16.32 17.84
N SER A 301 -13.37 -15.40 18.12
CA SER A 301 -14.11 -15.32 19.38
C SER A 301 -15.60 -15.19 19.12
N TRP A 302 -16.40 -16.00 19.81
CA TRP A 302 -17.86 -15.90 19.83
C TRP A 302 -18.37 -16.58 21.12
N PRO A 303 -18.39 -15.88 22.27
CA PRO A 303 -18.56 -16.51 23.59
C PRO A 303 -19.85 -17.33 23.75
N LYS A 304 -20.93 -16.92 23.08
CA LYS A 304 -22.19 -17.67 23.09
C LYS A 304 -22.07 -19.03 22.38
N ARG A 305 -21.22 -19.17 21.36
CA ARG A 305 -21.04 -20.40 20.57
C ARG A 305 -19.80 -21.20 20.96
N ILE A 306 -18.64 -20.56 21.00
CA ILE A 306 -17.34 -21.20 21.25
C ILE A 306 -17.13 -21.37 22.76
N LYS A 307 -17.21 -22.62 23.24
CA LYS A 307 -17.02 -22.94 24.67
C LYS A 307 -15.58 -23.24 25.04
N ASN A 308 -14.79 -23.75 24.09
CA ASN A 308 -13.37 -24.01 24.29
C ASN A 308 -12.59 -22.68 24.26
N LYS A 309 -12.33 -22.11 25.44
CA LYS A 309 -11.52 -20.90 25.58
C LYS A 309 -10.06 -21.22 25.31
N ARG A 310 -9.40 -20.44 24.46
CA ARG A 310 -7.98 -20.56 24.09
C ARG A 310 -7.61 -21.87 23.39
N GLY A 311 -8.58 -22.55 22.77
CA GLY A 311 -8.31 -23.74 21.97
C GLY A 311 -7.58 -23.41 20.68
N LEU A 312 -6.61 -24.25 20.30
CA LEU A 312 -5.91 -24.15 19.02
C LEU A 312 -6.68 -24.88 17.92
N ARG A 313 -6.48 -24.47 16.66
CA ARG A 313 -7.00 -25.10 15.45
C ARG A 313 -5.87 -25.25 14.44
N SER A 314 -5.81 -26.41 13.80
CA SER A 314 -4.75 -26.78 12.85
C SER A 314 -5.26 -27.11 11.46
N GLN A 315 -6.58 -27.07 11.26
CA GLN A 315 -7.19 -27.28 9.95
C GLN A 315 -6.65 -26.26 8.95
N PHE A 316 -6.42 -26.71 7.72
CA PHE A 316 -6.07 -25.78 6.64
C PHE A 316 -7.29 -24.90 6.33
N THR A 317 -7.08 -23.59 6.31
CA THR A 317 -8.08 -22.58 5.99
C THR A 317 -7.44 -21.48 5.15
N HIS A 318 -8.24 -20.86 4.28
CA HIS A 318 -7.83 -19.77 3.42
C HIS A 318 -8.73 -18.53 3.60
N CYS A 319 -8.32 -17.35 3.14
CA CYS A 319 -9.11 -16.12 3.29
C CYS A 319 -10.48 -16.20 2.57
N THR A 320 -10.58 -17.04 1.54
CA THR A 320 -11.83 -17.34 0.83
C THR A 320 -12.87 -18.07 1.69
N ASP A 321 -12.45 -18.69 2.81
CA ASP A 321 -13.32 -19.43 3.72
C ASP A 321 -14.08 -18.53 4.71
N ILE A 322 -13.69 -17.26 4.81
CA ILE A 322 -14.26 -16.29 5.76
C ILE A 322 -15.73 -15.99 5.41
N ALA A 323 -16.00 -15.68 4.14
CA ALA A 323 -17.36 -15.37 3.67
C ALA A 323 -18.36 -16.53 3.88
N PRO A 324 -18.09 -17.77 3.44
CA PRO A 324 -19.00 -18.90 3.70
C PRO A 324 -19.13 -19.20 5.19
N THR A 325 -18.11 -18.96 6.01
CA THR A 325 -18.22 -19.11 7.47
C THR A 325 -19.13 -18.07 8.11
N ILE A 326 -19.08 -16.81 7.65
CA ILE A 326 -20.00 -15.77 8.11
C ILE A 326 -21.44 -16.13 7.71
N LEU A 327 -21.67 -16.62 6.49
CA LEU A 327 -23.00 -17.03 6.04
C LEU A 327 -23.55 -18.22 6.84
N GLU A 328 -22.74 -19.28 7.05
CA GLU A 328 -23.15 -20.43 7.87
C GLU A 328 -23.44 -19.99 9.32
N ALA A 329 -22.62 -19.11 9.90
CA ALA A 329 -22.84 -18.57 11.24
C ALA A 329 -24.13 -17.71 11.35
N ALA A 330 -24.48 -16.98 10.28
CA ALA A 330 -25.70 -16.19 10.20
C ALA A 330 -26.95 -17.01 9.82
N GLY A 331 -26.79 -18.29 9.46
CA GLY A 331 -27.88 -19.13 8.96
C GLY A 331 -28.39 -18.70 7.59
N LEU A 332 -27.55 -18.06 6.78
CA LEU A 332 -27.90 -17.54 5.45
C LEU A 332 -27.35 -18.46 4.35
N PRO A 333 -28.12 -18.70 3.28
CA PRO A 333 -27.63 -19.44 2.13
C PRO A 333 -26.68 -18.59 1.28
N GLU A 334 -25.83 -19.26 0.51
CA GLU A 334 -25.13 -18.61 -0.59
C GLU A 334 -26.13 -18.14 -1.67
N PRO A 335 -26.06 -16.87 -2.13
CA PRO A 335 -26.97 -16.37 -3.15
C PRO A 335 -26.63 -16.95 -4.52
N LYS A 336 -27.64 -17.39 -5.27
CA LYS A 336 -27.49 -17.79 -6.67
C LYS A 336 -27.48 -16.60 -7.64
N GLU A 337 -28.11 -15.51 -7.23
CA GLU A 337 -28.27 -14.29 -8.00
C GLU A 337 -28.27 -13.08 -7.07
N VAL A 338 -27.67 -11.97 -7.51
CA VAL A 338 -27.72 -10.67 -6.82
C VAL A 338 -28.01 -9.61 -7.89
N ASN A 339 -29.08 -8.83 -7.70
CA ASN A 339 -29.49 -7.75 -8.60
C ASN A 339 -29.59 -8.17 -10.09
N GLY A 340 -30.15 -9.35 -10.38
CA GLY A 340 -30.27 -9.83 -11.77
C GLY A 340 -29.03 -10.52 -12.32
N VAL A 341 -27.93 -10.58 -11.56
CA VAL A 341 -26.64 -11.15 -12.00
C VAL A 341 -26.43 -12.51 -11.33
N ALA A 342 -26.32 -13.56 -12.14
CA ALA A 342 -25.94 -14.89 -11.67
C ALA A 342 -24.56 -14.84 -11.02
N GLN A 343 -24.45 -15.42 -9.82
CA GLN A 343 -23.20 -15.41 -9.06
C GLN A 343 -22.37 -16.66 -9.39
N MET A 344 -21.04 -16.47 -9.41
CA MET A 344 -20.11 -17.60 -9.35
C MET A 344 -20.22 -18.29 -7.99
N PRO A 345 -20.00 -19.61 -7.91
CA PRO A 345 -19.97 -20.29 -6.62
C PRO A 345 -18.86 -19.72 -5.73
N MET A 346 -19.09 -19.67 -4.42
CA MET A 346 -18.04 -19.40 -3.46
C MET A 346 -16.98 -20.51 -3.54
N HIS A 347 -15.74 -20.11 -3.80
CA HIS A 347 -14.63 -21.06 -3.91
C HIS A 347 -14.05 -21.48 -2.54
N GLY A 348 -14.37 -20.76 -1.47
CA GLY A 348 -14.03 -21.16 -0.11
C GLY A 348 -15.08 -22.08 0.50
N VAL A 349 -14.75 -22.69 1.63
CA VAL A 349 -15.61 -23.59 2.39
C VAL A 349 -15.65 -23.17 3.85
N SER A 350 -16.81 -23.27 4.51
CA SER A 350 -16.88 -22.83 5.89
C SER A 350 -16.06 -23.73 6.83
N PHE A 351 -15.32 -23.11 7.75
CA PHE A 351 -14.65 -23.77 8.87
C PHE A 351 -15.45 -23.73 10.18
N LEU A 352 -16.75 -23.40 10.15
CA LEU A 352 -17.59 -23.27 11.35
C LEU A 352 -17.59 -24.55 12.20
N SER A 353 -17.47 -25.73 11.59
CA SER A 353 -17.37 -27.02 12.30
C SER A 353 -16.22 -27.08 13.29
N THR A 354 -15.14 -26.32 13.05
CA THR A 354 -13.99 -26.26 13.96
C THR A 354 -14.34 -25.54 15.27
N PHE A 355 -15.39 -24.72 15.33
CA PHE A 355 -15.71 -23.96 16.53
C PHE A 355 -16.13 -24.88 17.69
N ASP A 356 -16.80 -25.98 17.35
CA ASP A 356 -17.29 -26.98 18.30
C ASP A 356 -16.27 -28.09 18.56
N ASP A 357 -15.53 -28.50 17.53
CA ASP A 357 -14.58 -29.62 17.61
C ASP A 357 -13.21 -29.22 17.04
N ALA A 358 -12.20 -29.27 17.91
CA ALA A 358 -10.81 -28.99 17.51
C ALA A 358 -10.23 -30.05 16.56
N ASN A 359 -10.82 -31.25 16.52
CA ASN A 359 -10.41 -32.36 15.67
C ASN A 359 -11.30 -32.52 14.42
N ALA A 360 -12.19 -31.57 14.14
CA ALA A 360 -12.98 -31.59 12.92
C ALA A 360 -12.04 -31.67 11.70
N PRO A 361 -12.38 -32.47 10.66
CA PRO A 361 -11.54 -32.56 9.47
C PRO A 361 -11.45 -31.21 8.76
N SER A 362 -10.30 -30.94 8.15
CA SER A 362 -10.15 -29.81 7.21
C SER A 362 -11.15 -29.98 6.07
N ARG A 363 -12.05 -29.01 5.89
CA ARG A 363 -12.96 -28.98 4.74
C ARG A 363 -12.26 -28.41 3.50
N HIS A 364 -11.29 -27.53 3.69
CA HIS A 364 -10.51 -26.91 2.63
C HIS A 364 -9.29 -27.80 2.33
N THR A 365 -9.36 -28.58 1.26
CA THR A 365 -8.33 -29.58 0.93
C THR A 365 -7.44 -29.20 -0.25
N GLN A 366 -7.75 -28.11 -0.95
CA GLN A 366 -7.05 -27.71 -2.17
C GLN A 366 -7.07 -26.20 -2.37
N GLN A 367 -5.91 -25.58 -2.63
CA GLN A 367 -5.79 -24.15 -2.91
C GLN A 367 -4.59 -23.89 -3.82
N TYR A 368 -4.80 -23.16 -4.91
CA TYR A 368 -3.69 -22.55 -5.66
C TYR A 368 -3.37 -21.17 -5.06
N PHE A 369 -2.13 -20.73 -5.22
CA PHE A 369 -1.69 -19.38 -4.87
C PHE A 369 -0.90 -18.82 -6.05
N GLU A 370 -1.20 -17.58 -6.43
CA GLU A 370 -0.41 -16.86 -7.43
C GLU A 370 -0.43 -15.36 -7.15
N ILE A 371 0.76 -14.74 -7.14
CA ILE A 371 0.91 -13.29 -7.26
C ILE A 371 2.31 -12.95 -7.79
N LEU A 372 2.41 -11.99 -8.71
CA LEU A 372 3.68 -11.52 -9.27
C LEU A 372 4.58 -12.66 -9.80
N GLY A 373 3.98 -13.75 -10.30
CA GLY A 373 4.67 -14.94 -10.79
C GLY A 373 5.10 -15.96 -9.73
N ASN A 374 4.96 -15.66 -8.43
CA ASN A 374 5.17 -16.62 -7.35
C ASN A 374 3.97 -17.55 -7.28
N ARG A 375 4.20 -18.86 -7.19
CA ARG A 375 3.14 -19.87 -7.29
C ARG A 375 3.23 -20.92 -6.20
N ALA A 376 2.09 -21.37 -5.71
CA ALA A 376 2.00 -22.61 -4.95
C ALA A 376 0.72 -23.39 -5.25
N MET A 377 0.79 -24.70 -5.02
CA MET A 377 -0.36 -25.59 -5.10
C MET A 377 -0.41 -26.46 -3.85
N TYR A 378 -1.43 -26.24 -3.01
CA TYR A 378 -1.72 -27.04 -1.84
C TYR A 378 -2.76 -28.12 -2.16
N LYS A 379 -2.50 -29.37 -1.77
CA LYS A 379 -3.45 -30.48 -1.82
C LYS A 379 -3.19 -31.49 -0.70
N ASP A 380 -4.18 -31.71 0.16
CA ASP A 380 -4.15 -32.75 1.21
C ASP A 380 -2.82 -32.77 1.98
N SER A 381 -2.48 -31.62 2.58
CA SER A 381 -1.25 -31.36 3.34
C SER A 381 0.04 -31.20 2.52
N TRP A 382 0.08 -31.61 1.25
CA TRP A 382 1.22 -31.33 0.37
C TRP A 382 1.13 -29.92 -0.19
N ILE A 383 2.26 -29.24 -0.29
CA ILE A 383 2.38 -27.97 -1.00
C ILE A 383 3.60 -27.97 -1.92
N ALA A 384 3.36 -27.75 -3.20
CA ALA A 384 4.40 -27.49 -4.20
C ALA A 384 4.55 -25.99 -4.39
N CYS A 385 5.79 -25.52 -4.48
CA CYS A 385 6.15 -24.11 -4.43
C CYS A 385 7.08 -23.77 -5.60
N TRP A 386 6.70 -22.81 -6.44
CA TRP A 386 7.54 -22.28 -7.52
C TRP A 386 7.76 -20.79 -7.30
N ARG A 387 8.99 -20.43 -6.95
CA ARG A 387 9.38 -19.03 -6.73
C ARG A 387 10.25 -18.58 -7.91
N PRO A 388 9.93 -17.48 -8.60
CA PRO A 388 10.91 -16.86 -9.49
C PRO A 388 12.11 -16.39 -8.67
N ASP A 389 13.30 -16.35 -9.27
CA ASP A 389 14.53 -15.95 -8.57
C ASP A 389 14.61 -14.43 -8.24
N ARG A 390 13.50 -13.71 -8.40
CA ARG A 390 13.36 -12.30 -8.01
C ARG A 390 13.43 -12.15 -6.49
N ILE A 391 14.33 -11.28 -6.03
CA ILE A 391 14.32 -10.81 -4.64
C ILE A 391 13.23 -9.72 -4.51
N PRO A 392 12.25 -9.84 -3.59
CA PRO A 392 11.04 -8.99 -3.60
C PRO A 392 11.30 -7.48 -3.55
N TRP A 393 12.34 -7.04 -2.84
CA TRP A 393 12.71 -5.62 -2.68
C TRP A 393 13.69 -5.10 -3.73
N LYS A 394 14.06 -5.91 -4.73
CA LYS A 394 14.89 -5.46 -5.87
C LYS A 394 13.98 -5.07 -7.03
N LEU A 395 13.66 -3.77 -7.10
CA LEU A 395 12.75 -3.19 -8.08
C LEU A 395 13.48 -2.32 -9.12
N ASP A 396 14.81 -2.42 -9.23
CA ASP A 396 15.56 -1.69 -10.24
C ASP A 396 15.23 -2.20 -11.66
N PRO A 397 15.26 -1.32 -12.68
CA PRO A 397 14.86 -1.71 -14.04
C PRO A 397 15.62 -2.93 -14.62
N PRO A 398 16.96 -3.08 -14.44
CA PRO A 398 17.67 -4.28 -14.87
C PRO A 398 17.12 -5.58 -14.26
N THR A 399 16.82 -5.58 -12.96
CA THR A 399 16.20 -6.74 -12.30
C THR A 399 14.85 -7.07 -12.91
N LEU A 400 13.96 -6.08 -13.01
CA LEU A 400 12.59 -6.30 -13.50
C LEU A 400 12.53 -6.70 -14.97
N ALA A 401 13.44 -6.20 -15.80
CA ALA A 401 13.52 -6.55 -17.21
C ALA A 401 13.75 -8.05 -17.45
N ARG A 402 14.28 -8.81 -16.47
CA ARG A 402 14.44 -10.28 -16.58
C ARG A 402 13.12 -11.04 -16.49
N PHE A 403 12.11 -10.42 -15.88
CA PHE A 403 10.77 -10.98 -15.67
C PHE A 403 9.72 -10.40 -16.62
N ALA A 404 10.16 -9.68 -17.66
CA ALA A 404 9.28 -9.24 -18.72
C ALA A 404 8.60 -10.44 -19.42
N PRO A 405 7.39 -10.26 -19.99
CA PRO A 405 6.59 -11.37 -20.51
C PRO A 405 7.30 -12.26 -21.54
N ASP A 406 8.31 -11.76 -22.25
CA ASP A 406 9.10 -12.45 -23.28
C ASP A 406 10.40 -13.09 -22.77
N LYS A 407 10.78 -12.84 -21.51
CA LYS A 407 12.09 -13.22 -20.96
C LYS A 407 12.03 -14.25 -19.85
N TRP A 408 10.99 -14.23 -19.02
CA TRP A 408 10.81 -15.22 -17.97
C TRP A 408 9.88 -16.34 -18.43
N LYS A 409 10.28 -17.57 -18.14
CA LYS A 409 9.53 -18.79 -18.43
C LYS A 409 9.16 -19.45 -17.10
N PRO A 410 7.87 -19.45 -16.72
CA PRO A 410 7.43 -20.03 -15.45
C PRO A 410 7.77 -21.52 -15.31
N ASP A 411 7.86 -22.28 -16.41
CA ASP A 411 8.21 -23.70 -16.37
C ASP A 411 9.66 -23.97 -15.94
N ASP A 412 10.54 -22.97 -16.03
CA ASP A 412 11.96 -23.10 -15.66
C ASP A 412 12.20 -22.89 -14.15
N ASP A 413 11.19 -22.39 -13.41
CA ASP A 413 11.33 -22.16 -11.97
C ASP A 413 11.44 -23.49 -11.20
N LYS A 414 12.41 -23.56 -10.28
CA LYS A 414 12.58 -24.75 -9.42
C LYS A 414 11.34 -24.99 -8.56
N CYS A 415 10.84 -26.22 -8.56
CA CYS A 415 9.85 -26.68 -7.58
C CYS A 415 10.52 -27.05 -6.26
N GLU A 416 10.02 -26.52 -5.16
CA GLU A 416 10.23 -27.07 -3.81
C GLU A 416 8.95 -27.78 -3.38
N LEU A 417 9.06 -28.88 -2.63
CA LEU A 417 7.90 -29.66 -2.18
C LEU A 417 7.96 -29.92 -0.68
N TYR A 418 6.82 -29.73 0.00
CA TYR A 418 6.68 -29.90 1.44
C TYR A 418 5.41 -30.66 1.81
N ASN A 419 5.44 -31.39 2.92
CA ASN A 419 4.24 -31.93 3.58
C ASN A 419 4.03 -31.18 4.90
N LEU A 420 2.97 -30.37 4.99
CA LEU A 420 2.73 -29.46 6.10
C LEU A 420 2.31 -30.15 7.42
N ASP A 421 1.88 -31.41 7.37
CA ASP A 421 1.60 -32.18 8.58
C ASP A 421 2.88 -32.65 9.26
N GLU A 422 3.93 -32.90 8.47
CA GLU A 422 5.24 -33.34 8.97
C GLU A 422 6.22 -32.17 9.14
N ASP A 423 6.13 -31.17 8.27
CA ASP A 423 6.99 -29.99 8.21
C ASP A 423 6.16 -28.70 8.19
N PHE A 424 5.79 -28.27 9.39
CA PHE A 424 5.02 -27.04 9.61
C PHE A 424 5.67 -25.80 8.96
N SER A 425 7.01 -25.74 8.90
CA SER A 425 7.75 -24.52 8.59
C SER A 425 8.29 -24.44 7.17
N GLN A 426 8.10 -25.47 6.34
CA GLN A 426 8.74 -25.61 5.03
C GLN A 426 10.27 -25.54 5.12
N ALA A 427 10.82 -26.28 6.09
CA ALA A 427 12.25 -26.36 6.33
C ALA A 427 12.96 -27.36 5.40
N ASP A 428 12.31 -28.49 5.08
CA ASP A 428 12.95 -29.59 4.34
C ASP A 428 12.28 -29.78 2.96
N ASP A 429 12.96 -29.31 1.90
CA ASP A 429 12.53 -29.55 0.51
C ASP A 429 12.68 -31.04 0.16
N VAL A 430 11.58 -31.72 -0.11
CA VAL A 430 11.53 -33.16 -0.45
C VAL A 430 11.20 -33.43 -1.91
N ALA A 431 11.29 -32.44 -2.79
CA ALA A 431 10.93 -32.58 -4.21
C ALA A 431 11.66 -33.75 -4.90
N ASP A 432 12.97 -33.88 -4.70
CA ASP A 432 13.79 -34.95 -5.29
C ASP A 432 13.41 -36.36 -4.79
N LYS A 433 12.83 -36.45 -3.59
CA LYS A 433 12.38 -37.71 -2.99
C LYS A 433 11.00 -38.13 -3.50
N TYR A 434 10.16 -37.19 -3.93
CA TYR A 434 8.80 -37.44 -4.39
C TYR A 434 8.50 -36.81 -5.77
N PRO A 435 9.26 -37.17 -6.82
CA PRO A 435 9.11 -36.55 -8.14
C PRO A 435 7.72 -36.78 -8.77
N ASP A 436 7.05 -37.87 -8.41
CA ASP A 436 5.70 -38.17 -8.87
C ASP A 436 4.68 -37.20 -8.27
N LYS A 437 4.85 -36.85 -6.99
CA LYS A 437 4.01 -35.85 -6.30
C LYS A 437 4.25 -34.45 -6.86
N VAL A 438 5.49 -34.10 -7.20
CA VAL A 438 5.81 -32.86 -7.91
C VAL A 438 5.03 -32.80 -9.23
N ARG A 439 5.12 -33.83 -10.08
CA ARG A 439 4.39 -33.85 -11.37
C ARG A 439 2.88 -33.72 -11.19
N GLU A 440 2.31 -34.41 -10.21
CA GLU A 440 0.89 -34.32 -9.87
C GLU A 440 0.46 -32.89 -9.51
N LEU A 441 1.19 -32.24 -8.58
CA LEU A 441 0.84 -30.89 -8.13
C LEU A 441 1.14 -29.82 -9.18
N THR A 442 2.16 -30.02 -10.03
CA THR A 442 2.39 -29.15 -11.20
C THR A 442 1.21 -29.20 -12.16
N ALA A 443 0.74 -30.41 -12.51
CA ALA A 443 -0.41 -30.56 -13.40
C ALA A 443 -1.68 -29.96 -12.79
N LEU A 444 -1.90 -30.17 -11.49
CA LEU A 444 -3.03 -29.59 -10.76
C LEU A 444 -2.96 -28.06 -10.72
N PHE A 445 -1.78 -27.48 -10.49
CA PHE A 445 -1.59 -26.04 -10.53
C PHE A 445 -2.05 -25.46 -11.88
N TRP A 446 -1.60 -26.03 -12.99
CA TRP A 446 -1.96 -25.53 -14.32
C TRP A 446 -3.45 -25.67 -14.62
N ALA A 447 -4.08 -26.77 -14.18
CA ALA A 447 -5.53 -26.94 -14.32
C ALA A 447 -6.32 -25.90 -13.51
N GLU A 448 -5.90 -25.59 -12.28
CA GLU A 448 -6.52 -24.55 -11.45
C GLU A 448 -6.23 -23.15 -11.99
N ALA A 449 -5.03 -22.91 -12.51
CA ALA A 449 -4.65 -21.65 -13.16
C ALA A 449 -5.53 -21.35 -14.38
N GLU A 450 -5.84 -22.35 -15.20
CA GLU A 450 -6.79 -22.23 -16.31
C GLU A 450 -8.22 -21.99 -15.79
N LYS A 451 -8.68 -22.83 -14.87
CA LYS A 451 -10.03 -22.76 -14.29
C LYS A 451 -10.34 -21.40 -13.67
N TYR A 452 -9.37 -20.80 -12.96
CA TYR A 452 -9.53 -19.54 -12.25
C TYR A 452 -8.90 -18.34 -12.98
N GLN A 453 -8.62 -18.48 -14.27
CA GLN A 453 -8.19 -17.37 -15.14
C GLN A 453 -6.91 -16.66 -14.66
N VAL A 454 -5.96 -17.42 -14.11
CA VAL A 454 -4.65 -16.93 -13.68
C VAL A 454 -3.74 -16.67 -14.89
N LEU A 455 -4.02 -17.29 -16.04
CA LEU A 455 -3.20 -17.18 -17.24
C LEU A 455 -3.51 -15.89 -18.04
N PRO A 456 -2.48 -15.26 -18.65
CA PRO A 456 -1.08 -15.66 -18.65
C PRO A 456 -0.36 -15.29 -17.34
N LEU A 457 0.58 -16.13 -16.90
CA LEU A 457 1.49 -15.77 -15.81
C LEU A 457 2.42 -14.64 -16.26
N LEU A 458 2.38 -13.53 -15.54
CA LEU A 458 3.26 -12.40 -15.75
C LEU A 458 4.17 -12.26 -14.52
N GLY A 459 5.42 -11.86 -14.73
CA GLY A 459 6.24 -11.36 -13.62
C GLY A 459 5.75 -9.97 -13.21
N GLU A 460 4.49 -9.84 -12.80
CA GLU A 460 3.61 -8.64 -12.87
C GLU A 460 4.27 -7.31 -12.48
N MET A 461 5.25 -7.29 -11.57
CA MET A 461 6.05 -6.10 -11.27
C MET A 461 6.77 -5.53 -12.51
N ALA A 462 7.19 -6.38 -13.45
CA ALA A 462 7.71 -5.95 -14.74
C ALA A 462 6.62 -5.22 -15.55
N THR A 463 5.39 -5.71 -15.55
CA THR A 463 4.26 -5.06 -16.22
C THR A 463 3.93 -3.71 -15.59
N VAL A 464 3.97 -3.59 -14.26
CA VAL A 464 3.83 -2.30 -13.53
C VAL A 464 4.89 -1.29 -13.98
N TRP A 465 6.12 -1.75 -14.23
CA TRP A 465 7.20 -0.92 -14.76
C TRP A 465 7.14 -0.65 -16.27
N GLY A 466 6.02 -1.01 -16.89
CA GLY A 466 5.81 -0.83 -18.32
C GLY A 466 6.69 -1.77 -19.13
N PHE A 467 6.77 -3.04 -18.75
CA PHE A 467 7.23 -4.09 -19.65
C PHE A 467 6.01 -4.89 -20.14
N PRO A 468 5.38 -4.49 -21.27
CA PRO A 468 5.63 -3.29 -22.12
C PRO A 468 4.88 -2.00 -21.71
N LYS A 469 5.43 -0.84 -22.08
CA LYS A 469 5.00 0.50 -21.65
C LYS A 469 3.74 0.89 -22.41
N GLY A 470 2.64 1.15 -21.69
CA GLY A 470 1.49 1.87 -22.22
C GLY A 470 0.90 2.73 -21.10
N LEU A 471 0.93 4.04 -21.26
CA LEU A 471 0.12 4.96 -20.44
C LEU A 471 -1.03 5.51 -21.30
N PRO A 472 -2.03 6.16 -20.69
CA PRO A 472 -3.13 6.78 -21.43
C PRO A 472 -2.61 7.75 -22.50
N GLU A 473 -3.26 7.77 -23.67
CA GLU A 473 -2.94 8.68 -24.79
C GLU A 473 -3.20 10.16 -24.44
N GLN A 474 -3.95 10.43 -23.38
CA GLN A 474 -4.29 11.78 -22.95
C GLN A 474 -3.03 12.56 -22.58
N THR A 475 -2.76 13.62 -23.34
CA THR A 475 -1.63 14.53 -23.11
C THR A 475 -2.04 15.87 -22.53
N LYS A 476 -3.34 16.20 -22.54
CA LYS A 476 -3.87 17.47 -22.06
C LYS A 476 -4.80 17.28 -20.88
N PHE A 477 -4.56 18.06 -19.84
CA PHE A 477 -5.37 18.06 -18.61
C PHE A 477 -5.66 19.50 -18.22
N ILE A 478 -6.90 19.78 -17.88
CA ILE A 478 -7.35 21.12 -17.50
C ILE A 478 -7.98 21.04 -16.11
N TYR A 479 -7.53 21.93 -15.23
CA TYR A 479 -8.04 22.05 -13.88
C TYR A 479 -8.43 23.49 -13.58
N TYR A 480 -9.34 23.66 -12.61
CA TYR A 480 -9.85 24.94 -12.16
C TYR A 480 -9.60 25.11 -10.67
N SER A 481 -9.61 26.36 -10.20
CA SER A 481 -9.44 26.69 -8.78
C SER A 481 -10.42 25.92 -7.89
N GLY A 482 -9.95 25.42 -6.74
CA GLY A 482 -10.76 24.65 -5.79
C GLY A 482 -10.89 23.17 -6.13
N THR A 483 -10.21 22.68 -7.19
CA THR A 483 -10.05 21.24 -7.40
C THR A 483 -8.94 20.74 -6.46
N GLU A 484 -9.32 19.99 -5.42
CA GLU A 484 -8.44 19.57 -4.34
C GLU A 484 -8.50 18.04 -4.11
N ASN A 485 -7.48 17.49 -3.45
CA ASN A 485 -7.36 16.09 -3.06
C ASN A 485 -7.50 15.11 -4.24
N ILE A 486 -6.93 15.47 -5.40
CA ILE A 486 -6.94 14.59 -6.58
C ILE A 486 -6.01 13.42 -6.28
N SER A 487 -6.54 12.19 -6.24
CA SER A 487 -5.75 10.98 -5.97
C SER A 487 -4.57 10.86 -6.93
N SER A 488 -3.43 10.34 -6.45
CA SER A 488 -2.20 10.12 -7.25
C SER A 488 -2.39 9.25 -8.50
N GLY A 489 -3.48 8.49 -8.59
CA GLY A 489 -3.85 7.72 -9.77
C GLY A 489 -4.58 8.50 -10.86
N MET A 490 -4.99 9.73 -10.58
CA MET A 490 -5.90 10.55 -11.40
C MET A 490 -5.28 11.87 -11.87
N ILE A 491 -3.98 12.02 -11.64
CA ILE A 491 -3.19 13.21 -11.97
C ILE A 491 -2.46 13.02 -13.32
N PRO A 492 -1.98 14.10 -13.94
CA PRO A 492 -1.23 14.00 -15.19
C PRO A 492 0.07 13.20 -14.98
N PRO A 493 0.32 12.11 -15.74
CA PRO A 493 1.52 11.30 -15.56
C PRO A 493 2.74 11.96 -16.20
N ILE A 494 3.37 12.90 -15.48
CA ILE A 494 4.50 13.71 -15.97
C ILE A 494 5.85 12.97 -16.02
N TYR A 495 5.89 11.74 -15.52
CA TYR A 495 7.14 10.98 -15.31
C TYR A 495 7.86 10.65 -16.62
N ASN A 496 9.19 10.85 -16.62
CA ASN A 496 10.12 10.55 -17.72
C ASN A 496 9.77 11.19 -19.09
N ARG A 497 9.06 12.33 -19.13
CA ARG A 497 8.73 13.01 -20.40
C ARG A 497 8.84 14.52 -20.26
N SER A 498 8.88 15.22 -21.39
CA SER A 498 8.75 16.68 -21.38
C SER A 498 7.30 17.05 -21.08
N TYR A 499 7.10 18.12 -20.32
CA TYR A 499 5.76 18.62 -19.99
C TYR A 499 5.77 20.12 -19.71
N SER A 500 4.59 20.73 -19.76
CA SER A 500 4.40 22.11 -19.31
C SER A 500 3.17 22.22 -18.42
N ILE A 501 3.21 23.22 -17.54
CA ILE A 501 2.11 23.63 -16.68
C ILE A 501 1.89 25.12 -16.93
N SER A 502 0.76 25.48 -17.52
CA SER A 502 0.36 26.86 -17.81
C SER A 502 -0.81 27.25 -16.92
N ALA A 503 -0.75 28.42 -16.28
CA ALA A 503 -1.83 28.92 -15.45
C ALA A 503 -2.20 30.35 -15.83
N ASP A 504 -3.50 30.59 -16.02
CA ASP A 504 -4.07 31.91 -16.23
C ASP A 504 -4.52 32.47 -14.89
N LEU A 505 -3.92 33.59 -14.48
CA LEU A 505 -4.08 34.20 -13.17
C LEU A 505 -4.56 35.65 -13.28
N ASP A 506 -5.20 36.15 -12.23
CA ASP A 506 -5.42 37.59 -12.02
C ASP A 506 -4.70 38.05 -10.74
N ASN A 507 -3.77 38.99 -10.91
CA ASN A 507 -3.02 39.62 -9.83
C ASN A 507 -3.71 40.93 -9.40
N PRO A 508 -4.29 40.99 -8.18
CA PRO A 508 -5.01 42.18 -7.72
C PRO A 508 -4.12 43.41 -7.50
N GLY A 509 -2.79 43.27 -7.55
CA GLY A 509 -1.83 44.34 -7.37
C GLY A 509 -1.15 44.26 -6.01
N ARG A 510 -1.13 45.33 -5.22
CA ARG A 510 -0.61 45.32 -3.84
C ARG A 510 -1.74 45.30 -2.82
N SER A 511 -1.52 44.66 -1.69
CA SER A 511 -2.48 44.57 -0.57
C SER A 511 -2.03 45.42 0.64
N GLY A 512 -2.98 45.77 1.52
CA GLY A 512 -2.75 46.63 2.69
C GLY A 512 -2.43 48.09 2.31
N LEU A 513 -1.52 48.74 3.05
CA LEU A 513 -0.99 50.09 2.75
C LEU A 513 -0.02 50.09 1.54
N GLY A 514 -0.17 49.17 0.59
CA GLY A 514 0.72 49.04 -0.58
C GLY A 514 2.09 48.44 -0.28
N LEU A 515 2.26 47.77 0.85
CA LEU A 515 3.54 47.19 1.28
C LEU A 515 3.72 45.71 0.92
N ARG A 516 2.62 44.97 0.67
CA ARG A 516 2.66 43.53 0.39
C ARG A 516 2.18 43.22 -1.03
N PRO A 517 2.74 42.19 -1.70
CA PRO A 517 2.13 41.64 -2.90
C PRO A 517 0.68 41.26 -2.64
N GLY A 518 -0.19 41.53 -3.61
CA GLY A 518 -1.57 41.05 -3.63
C GLY A 518 -1.70 39.64 -4.20
N ILE A 519 -0.63 39.12 -4.81
CA ILE A 519 -0.53 37.76 -5.34
C ILE A 519 0.56 36.95 -4.60
N GLU A 520 0.18 35.80 -4.06
CA GLU A 520 1.04 34.94 -3.23
C GLU A 520 0.35 33.61 -2.95
N GLY A 521 1.10 32.52 -2.81
CA GLY A 521 0.58 31.19 -2.47
C GLY A 521 0.77 30.16 -3.58
N VAL A 522 0.26 28.96 -3.32
CA VAL A 522 0.34 27.80 -4.22
C VAL A 522 -0.55 28.04 -5.44
N ILE A 523 -0.02 27.87 -6.65
CA ILE A 523 -0.85 27.75 -7.85
C ILE A 523 -1.28 26.29 -8.00
N ILE A 524 -0.33 25.38 -7.87
CA ILE A 524 -0.53 23.93 -7.89
C ILE A 524 0.56 23.23 -7.08
N ALA A 525 0.20 22.15 -6.40
CA ALA A 525 1.12 21.27 -5.70
C ALA A 525 0.72 19.80 -5.92
N GLU A 526 1.71 18.93 -6.04
CA GLU A 526 1.54 17.47 -6.07
C GLU A 526 2.54 16.83 -5.09
N GLY A 527 2.05 15.94 -4.24
CA GLY A 527 2.88 15.17 -3.30
C GLY A 527 3.32 15.99 -2.09
N SER A 528 4.57 15.80 -1.65
CA SER A 528 5.14 16.47 -0.47
C SER A 528 6.64 16.70 -0.63
N PHE A 529 7.29 17.22 0.41
CA PHE A 529 8.74 17.36 0.42
C PHE A 529 9.48 16.01 0.36
N LEU A 530 8.80 14.89 0.62
CA LEU A 530 9.34 13.53 0.43
C LEU A 530 9.22 13.03 -1.02
N GLY A 531 8.64 13.84 -1.92
CA GLY A 531 8.51 13.55 -3.35
C GLY A 531 7.34 14.35 -3.90
N GLY A 532 7.56 15.16 -4.93
CA GLY A 532 6.52 16.03 -5.47
C GLY A 532 7.04 17.24 -6.22
N PHE A 533 6.14 18.15 -6.59
CA PHE A 533 6.49 19.47 -7.10
C PHE A 533 5.44 20.53 -6.75
N SER A 534 5.84 21.80 -6.76
CA SER A 534 4.91 22.91 -6.64
C SER A 534 5.29 24.07 -7.55
N LEU A 535 4.29 24.65 -8.22
CA LEU A 535 4.37 25.95 -8.87
C LEU A 535 3.61 26.96 -8.01
N TYR A 536 4.27 28.04 -7.61
CA TYR A 536 3.73 28.96 -6.61
C TYR A 536 4.28 30.37 -6.76
N VAL A 537 3.70 31.30 -6.01
CA VAL A 537 4.12 32.70 -5.95
C VAL A 537 4.57 33.02 -4.54
N GLU A 538 5.81 33.50 -4.39
CA GLU A 538 6.36 33.98 -3.13
C GLU A 538 6.96 35.36 -3.36
N GLU A 539 6.60 36.33 -2.52
CA GLU A 539 7.03 37.73 -2.66
C GLU A 539 6.72 38.33 -4.05
N GLY A 540 5.60 37.90 -4.64
CA GLY A 540 5.16 38.28 -5.99
C GLY A 540 5.99 37.66 -7.12
N ARG A 541 6.92 36.75 -6.84
CA ARG A 541 7.76 36.06 -7.82
C ARG A 541 7.27 34.64 -8.05
N LEU A 542 7.26 34.22 -9.31
CA LEU A 542 6.92 32.86 -9.69
C LEU A 542 8.08 31.93 -9.31
N LYS A 543 7.76 30.81 -8.67
CA LYS A 543 8.71 29.77 -8.27
C LYS A 543 8.20 28.41 -8.65
N HIS A 544 9.12 27.52 -9.02
CA HIS A 544 8.86 26.10 -9.14
C HIS A 544 9.86 25.35 -8.27
N THR A 545 9.36 24.49 -7.38
CA THR A 545 10.17 23.58 -6.57
C THR A 545 9.86 22.14 -6.94
N TYR A 546 10.89 21.34 -7.12
CA TYR A 546 10.82 19.91 -7.42
C TYR A 546 11.51 19.12 -6.31
N SER A 547 10.79 18.21 -5.65
CA SER A 547 11.33 17.28 -4.67
C SER A 547 11.62 15.93 -5.32
N PHE A 548 12.90 15.62 -5.46
CA PHE A 548 13.36 14.30 -5.88
C PHE A 548 13.41 13.37 -4.66
N LEU A 549 12.25 12.81 -4.33
CA LEU A 549 12.07 11.74 -3.33
C LEU A 549 12.63 12.08 -1.93
N GLY A 550 12.62 13.36 -1.56
CA GLY A 550 13.22 13.86 -0.32
C GLY A 550 14.76 13.81 -0.29
N LEU A 551 15.42 13.41 -1.38
CA LEU A 551 16.88 13.39 -1.49
C LEU A 551 17.44 14.74 -1.94
N LYS A 552 16.67 15.47 -2.75
CA LYS A 552 17.05 16.78 -3.28
C LYS A 552 15.82 17.65 -3.52
N LEU A 553 15.97 18.94 -3.26
CA LEU A 553 14.98 19.98 -3.55
C LEU A 553 15.59 20.99 -4.52
N ASP A 554 15.09 21.04 -5.74
CA ASP A 554 15.53 21.98 -6.76
C ASP A 554 14.49 23.08 -6.90
N THR A 555 14.92 24.35 -6.82
CA THR A 555 14.00 25.51 -6.95
C THR A 555 14.53 26.51 -7.97
N ILE A 556 13.67 26.92 -8.91
CA ILE A 556 13.92 28.05 -9.80
C ILE A 556 12.94 29.19 -9.52
N THR A 557 13.41 30.43 -9.63
CA THR A 557 12.66 31.66 -9.28
C THR A 557 12.72 32.66 -10.43
N SER A 558 11.59 33.29 -10.77
CA SER A 558 11.51 34.32 -11.81
C SER A 558 12.32 35.57 -11.45
N ARG A 559 13.04 36.11 -12.45
CA ARG A 559 13.77 37.39 -12.32
C ARG A 559 12.85 38.57 -12.02
N ASN A 560 11.65 38.61 -12.60
CA ASN A 560 10.65 39.66 -12.37
C ASN A 560 9.49 39.19 -11.49
N GLN A 561 8.84 40.16 -10.83
CA GLN A 561 7.56 39.94 -10.16
C GLN A 561 6.44 39.84 -11.19
N LEU A 562 5.35 39.17 -10.82
CA LEU A 562 4.14 39.10 -11.64
C LEU A 562 3.52 40.50 -11.81
N PRO A 563 3.21 40.94 -13.04
CA PRO A 563 2.51 42.20 -13.29
C PRO A 563 1.10 42.18 -12.68
N LYS A 564 0.54 43.36 -12.42
CA LYS A 564 -0.86 43.52 -11.99
C LYS A 564 -1.82 43.17 -13.13
N GLY A 565 -2.98 42.62 -12.78
CA GLY A 565 -4.04 42.22 -13.71
C GLY A 565 -3.85 40.80 -14.21
N LYS A 566 -4.49 40.51 -15.36
CA LYS A 566 -4.38 39.20 -16.01
C LYS A 566 -2.93 38.88 -16.38
N VAL A 567 -2.47 37.71 -15.99
CA VAL A 567 -1.13 37.20 -16.27
C VAL A 567 -1.18 35.71 -16.54
N ASN A 568 -0.53 35.29 -17.62
CA ASN A 568 -0.24 33.90 -17.87
C ASN A 568 1.14 33.57 -17.29
N VAL A 569 1.22 32.51 -16.49
CA VAL A 569 2.49 31.96 -16.01
C VAL A 569 2.65 30.54 -16.53
N ARG A 570 3.88 30.13 -16.83
CA ARG A 570 4.13 28.79 -17.33
C ARG A 570 5.44 28.22 -16.81
N TYR A 571 5.38 26.97 -16.37
CA TYR A 571 6.54 26.13 -16.14
C TYR A 571 6.70 25.15 -17.31
N GLU A 572 7.94 24.93 -17.75
CA GLU A 572 8.27 23.91 -18.74
C GLU A 572 9.42 23.04 -18.24
N PHE A 573 9.27 21.73 -18.37
CA PHE A 573 10.35 20.76 -18.25
C PHE A 573 10.62 20.12 -19.61
N THR A 574 11.83 20.29 -20.12
CA THR A 574 12.32 19.59 -21.32
C THR A 574 13.21 18.45 -20.89
N ALA A 575 12.75 17.20 -21.03
CA ALA A 575 13.55 16.03 -20.76
C ALA A 575 14.67 15.89 -21.81
N ASP A 576 15.90 15.61 -21.37
CA ASP A 576 17.03 15.39 -22.27
C ASP A 576 16.87 14.08 -23.04
N LYS A 577 16.30 13.07 -22.37
CA LYS A 577 16.03 11.74 -22.95
C LYS A 577 14.60 11.28 -22.56
N PRO A 578 13.56 11.76 -23.26
CA PRO A 578 12.19 11.35 -22.98
C PRO A 578 12.00 9.83 -23.12
N GLY A 579 11.33 9.21 -22.14
CA GLY A 579 11.05 7.78 -22.05
C GLY A 579 12.09 6.95 -21.29
N GLU A 580 13.29 7.49 -21.05
CA GLU A 580 14.30 6.87 -20.18
C GLU A 580 13.98 7.15 -18.71
N PHE A 581 14.13 6.12 -17.86
CA PHE A 581 13.92 6.26 -16.42
C PHE A 581 14.91 7.25 -15.82
N ALA A 582 14.42 8.10 -14.91
CA ALA A 582 15.22 9.10 -14.20
C ALA A 582 15.99 10.07 -15.12
N THR A 583 15.42 10.38 -16.29
CA THR A 583 16.01 11.32 -17.26
C THR A 583 16.27 12.68 -16.64
N SER A 584 17.39 13.31 -16.99
CA SER A 584 17.68 14.70 -16.68
C SER A 584 16.86 15.63 -17.58
N GLY A 585 16.82 16.92 -17.26
CA GLY A 585 16.19 17.89 -18.14
C GLY A 585 16.35 19.33 -17.69
N THR A 586 15.84 20.22 -18.51
CA THR A 586 15.93 21.67 -18.29
C THR A 586 14.57 22.22 -17.89
N SER A 587 14.53 22.90 -16.75
CA SER A 587 13.37 23.58 -16.19
C SER A 587 13.37 25.06 -16.56
N ARG A 588 12.22 25.61 -16.97
CA ARG A 588 12.08 27.04 -17.33
C ARG A 588 10.80 27.63 -16.75
N LEU A 589 10.87 28.90 -16.37
CA LEU A 589 9.70 29.70 -15.98
C LEU A 589 9.45 30.80 -17.00
N PHE A 590 8.17 31.06 -17.28
CA PHE A 590 7.72 32.12 -18.17
C PHE A 590 6.65 32.97 -17.50
N ILE A 591 6.67 34.27 -17.79
CA ILE A 591 5.59 35.22 -17.46
C ILE A 591 5.18 35.88 -18.78
N ASN A 592 3.91 35.75 -19.19
CA ASN A 592 3.37 36.26 -20.45
C ASN A 592 4.23 35.89 -21.68
N GLY A 593 4.67 34.63 -21.74
CA GLY A 593 5.50 34.09 -22.83
C GLY A 593 6.99 34.48 -22.78
N LYS A 594 7.39 35.40 -21.90
CA LYS A 594 8.81 35.76 -21.71
C LYS A 594 9.47 34.82 -20.71
N GLN A 595 10.61 34.22 -21.07
CA GLN A 595 11.39 33.39 -20.15
C GLN A 595 12.00 34.25 -19.03
N GLU A 596 11.81 33.80 -17.79
CA GLU A 596 12.15 34.53 -16.57
C GLU A 596 13.13 33.77 -15.67
N ALA A 597 13.24 32.45 -15.84
CA ALA A 597 14.24 31.62 -15.15
C ALA A 597 14.57 30.38 -15.97
N GLU A 598 15.73 29.78 -15.70
CA GLU A 598 16.15 28.47 -16.21
C GLU A 598 16.96 27.75 -15.12
N GLY A 599 16.84 26.43 -15.05
CA GLY A 599 17.65 25.57 -14.20
C GLY A 599 17.69 24.14 -14.71
N LYS A 600 18.54 23.31 -14.10
CA LYS A 600 18.70 21.90 -14.46
C LYS A 600 18.10 21.01 -13.38
N ILE A 601 17.31 20.01 -13.78
CA ILE A 601 16.99 18.86 -12.95
C ILE A 601 17.90 17.72 -13.42
N GLU A 602 18.72 17.21 -12.51
CA GLU A 602 19.67 16.13 -12.79
C GLU A 602 18.96 14.80 -12.99
N HIS A 603 17.90 14.55 -12.23
CA HIS A 603 17.13 13.31 -12.27
C HIS A 603 15.63 13.57 -12.06
N SER A 604 14.81 13.09 -12.96
CA SER A 604 13.35 13.02 -12.78
C SER A 604 12.94 11.78 -11.98
N VAL A 605 11.76 11.81 -11.37
CA VAL A 605 11.23 10.66 -10.64
C VAL A 605 10.73 9.62 -11.65
N PRO A 606 11.14 8.34 -11.54
CA PRO A 606 10.79 7.30 -12.52
C PRO A 606 9.31 6.95 -12.63
N LEU A 607 8.59 6.87 -11.51
CA LEU A 607 7.26 6.24 -11.48
C LEU A 607 6.22 7.07 -10.75
N ARG A 608 6.46 7.41 -9.48
CA ARG A 608 5.49 8.15 -8.66
C ARG A 608 6.14 8.96 -7.55
N PHE A 609 5.57 10.11 -7.20
CA PHE A 609 6.08 10.95 -6.11
C PHE A 609 5.64 10.50 -4.71
N THR A 610 4.50 9.85 -4.61
CA THR A 610 3.82 9.46 -3.37
C THR A 610 2.84 8.33 -3.66
N ALA A 611 2.40 7.61 -2.63
CA ALA A 611 1.40 6.57 -2.75
C ALA A 611 0.02 6.95 -2.21
N TYR A 612 -0.11 8.09 -1.52
CA TYR A 612 -1.37 8.53 -0.93
C TYR A 612 -1.66 10.02 -1.12
N ALA A 613 -0.63 10.87 -1.12
CA ALA A 613 -0.82 12.29 -1.32
C ALA A 613 -1.22 12.55 -2.78
N GLY A 614 -1.97 13.63 -2.98
CA GLY A 614 -2.59 13.95 -4.25
C GLY A 614 -2.00 15.17 -4.92
N MET A 615 -2.81 15.75 -5.80
CA MET A 615 -2.58 17.06 -6.38
C MET A 615 -3.70 18.02 -5.99
N ASP A 616 -3.33 19.26 -5.74
CA ASP A 616 -4.23 20.35 -5.33
C ASP A 616 -4.04 21.59 -6.20
N ILE A 617 -5.14 22.27 -6.52
CA ILE A 617 -5.15 23.53 -7.26
C ILE A 617 -5.47 24.69 -6.34
N GLY A 618 -4.53 25.63 -6.21
CA GLY A 618 -4.68 26.82 -5.38
C GLY A 618 -4.43 26.61 -3.88
N THR A 619 -4.00 25.41 -3.47
CA THR A 619 -3.65 25.04 -2.09
C THR A 619 -2.61 23.90 -2.13
N ASP A 620 -2.06 23.57 -0.97
CA ASP A 620 -1.18 22.41 -0.74
C ASP A 620 -1.69 21.71 0.53
N ASN A 621 -2.51 20.66 0.37
CA ASN A 621 -3.11 19.93 1.48
C ASN A 621 -2.17 18.81 1.96
N GLY A 622 -2.19 18.51 3.27
CA GLY A 622 -1.28 17.53 3.87
C GLY A 622 0.10 18.11 4.19
N LEU A 623 1.13 17.30 4.05
CA LEU A 623 2.52 17.73 4.13
C LEU A 623 2.94 18.50 2.86
N PRO A 624 3.49 19.72 2.99
CA PRO A 624 3.76 20.56 1.85
C PRO A 624 4.95 20.08 1.02
N VAL A 625 4.97 20.39 -0.28
CA VAL A 625 6.10 20.08 -1.17
C VAL A 625 7.38 20.82 -0.75
N VAL A 626 7.23 22.05 -0.29
CA VAL A 626 8.34 22.85 0.21
C VAL A 626 8.34 22.76 1.74
N PRO A 627 9.45 22.35 2.39
CA PRO A 627 9.49 22.18 3.84
C PRO A 627 9.15 23.45 4.64
N LYS A 628 8.76 23.27 5.91
CA LYS A 628 8.26 24.32 6.82
C LYS A 628 9.20 25.52 7.05
N LEU A 629 10.50 25.39 6.77
CA LEU A 629 11.46 26.48 6.80
C LEU A 629 11.33 27.44 5.60
N GLY A 630 10.62 27.05 4.54
CA GLY A 630 10.20 27.91 3.42
C GLY A 630 8.70 28.18 3.40
N TYR A 631 7.86 27.15 3.29
CA TYR A 631 6.43 27.28 2.92
C TYR A 631 5.47 27.52 4.10
N ALA A 632 5.58 26.69 5.15
CA ALA A 632 4.50 26.56 6.14
C ALA A 632 4.40 27.70 7.17
N LYS A 633 5.33 28.66 7.16
CA LYS A 633 5.26 29.88 7.97
C LYS A 633 4.79 31.10 7.18
N LEU A 634 4.80 31.05 5.85
CA LEU A 634 4.77 32.25 5.01
C LEU A 634 3.64 32.24 3.99
N LEU A 635 3.25 31.08 3.45
CA LEU A 635 2.18 31.05 2.46
C LEU A 635 0.80 30.94 3.12
N PRO A 636 -0.19 31.74 2.67
CA PRO A 636 -1.57 31.40 2.93
C PRO A 636 -1.82 29.97 2.41
N LYS A 637 -2.56 29.16 3.17
CA LYS A 637 -3.00 27.82 2.71
C LYS A 637 -3.64 27.89 1.31
N TYR A 638 -4.22 29.05 0.98
CA TYR A 638 -4.90 29.33 -0.27
C TYR A 638 -4.18 30.41 -1.07
N PHE A 639 -4.18 30.28 -2.40
CA PHE A 639 -3.70 31.30 -3.32
C PHE A 639 -4.40 32.65 -3.09
N LYS A 640 -3.62 33.71 -2.87
CA LYS A 640 -4.09 35.11 -2.94
C LYS A 640 -4.01 35.55 -4.39
N GLY A 641 -5.15 35.93 -4.97
CA GLY A 641 -5.33 36.22 -6.39
C GLY A 641 -6.49 35.40 -6.94
N THR A 642 -6.57 35.24 -8.26
CA THR A 642 -7.53 34.33 -8.90
C THR A 642 -6.79 33.40 -9.84
N ILE A 643 -7.13 32.10 -9.81
CA ILE A 643 -6.70 31.10 -10.78
C ILE A 643 -7.89 30.85 -11.70
N GLU A 644 -7.83 31.30 -12.95
CA GLU A 644 -8.91 31.06 -13.92
C GLU A 644 -8.84 29.62 -14.46
N LYS A 645 -7.62 29.15 -14.78
CA LYS A 645 -7.40 27.84 -15.40
C LYS A 645 -5.96 27.39 -15.20
N ILE A 646 -5.75 26.09 -15.07
CA ILE A 646 -4.44 25.43 -15.20
C ILE A 646 -4.52 24.38 -16.32
N GLU A 647 -3.54 24.38 -17.21
CA GLU A 647 -3.40 23.41 -18.30
C GLU A 647 -2.05 22.69 -18.18
N PHE A 648 -2.12 21.36 -18.17
CA PHE A 648 -0.96 20.50 -18.44
C PHE A 648 -0.93 20.14 -19.92
N ASP A 649 0.25 20.21 -20.51
CA ASP A 649 0.53 19.67 -21.85
C ASP A 649 1.75 18.74 -21.77
N LEU A 650 1.54 17.45 -22.02
CA LEU A 650 2.55 16.41 -21.92
C LEU A 650 3.09 16.03 -23.31
N GLY A 651 4.39 16.18 -23.53
CA GLY A 651 5.04 15.75 -24.78
C GLY A 651 4.91 14.23 -25.00
N PRO A 652 4.91 13.72 -26.24
CA PRO A 652 4.52 12.33 -26.57
C PRO A 652 5.28 11.26 -25.79
N GLN A 653 4.60 10.15 -25.50
CA GLN A 653 5.25 8.94 -25.00
C GLN A 653 5.63 8.04 -26.19
N LYS A 654 6.78 7.37 -26.13
CA LYS A 654 7.40 6.74 -27.31
C LYS A 654 6.87 5.34 -27.70
N LEU A 655 5.88 4.76 -27.01
CA LEU A 655 5.31 3.43 -27.34
C LEU A 655 3.79 3.38 -27.03
N GLY A 656 3.01 2.74 -27.91
CA GLY A 656 1.53 2.73 -27.88
C GLY A 656 0.89 1.35 -27.72
N ILE A 657 -0.43 1.33 -27.50
CA ILE A 657 -1.28 0.13 -27.23
C ILE A 657 -1.26 -0.90 -28.37
N ASP A 658 -1.05 -0.47 -29.62
CA ASP A 658 -1.09 -1.35 -30.79
C ASP A 658 0.06 -2.37 -30.82
N ASP A 659 1.23 -2.02 -30.25
CA ASP A 659 2.36 -2.95 -30.13
C ASP A 659 2.08 -4.06 -29.10
N LEU A 660 1.27 -3.76 -28.07
CA LEU A 660 0.85 -4.71 -27.03
C LEU A 660 -0.20 -5.71 -27.55
N GLN A 661 -1.21 -5.22 -28.27
CA GLN A 661 -2.21 -6.08 -28.90
C GLN A 661 -1.60 -7.01 -29.93
N ARG A 662 -0.61 -6.54 -30.72
CA ARG A 662 0.12 -7.38 -31.68
C ARG A 662 0.84 -8.55 -31.00
N ILE A 663 1.60 -8.28 -29.94
CA ILE A 663 2.32 -9.32 -29.16
C ILE A 663 1.34 -10.31 -28.52
N TYR A 664 0.21 -9.83 -28.01
CA TYR A 664 -0.83 -10.67 -27.40
C TYR A 664 -1.52 -11.58 -28.43
N LEU A 665 -1.88 -11.04 -29.60
CA LEU A 665 -2.51 -11.78 -30.71
C LEU A 665 -1.56 -12.81 -31.34
N GLU A 666 -0.27 -12.49 -31.45
CA GLU A 666 0.76 -13.43 -31.92
C GLU A 666 0.94 -14.61 -30.97
N ARG A 667 0.84 -14.40 -29.65
CA ARG A 667 0.84 -15.47 -28.64
C ARG A 667 -0.42 -16.31 -28.65
N PHE A 668 -1.60 -15.68 -28.76
CA PHE A 668 -2.86 -16.42 -28.88
C PHE A 668 -2.86 -17.31 -30.14
N ALA A 669 -2.37 -16.80 -31.26
CA ALA A 669 -2.24 -17.56 -32.50
C ALA A 669 -1.20 -18.69 -32.45
N SER A 670 -0.17 -18.59 -31.58
CA SER A 670 0.86 -19.62 -31.39
C SER A 670 0.40 -20.71 -30.41
N ALA A 671 -0.30 -20.34 -29.34
CA ALA A 671 -0.87 -21.27 -28.36
C ALA A 671 -2.03 -22.11 -28.91
N VAL A 672 -2.72 -21.65 -29.96
CA VAL A 672 -3.79 -22.39 -30.63
C VAL A 672 -3.26 -23.35 -31.73
N ARG A 673 -1.95 -23.31 -32.03
CA ARG A 673 -1.33 -24.13 -33.09
C ARG A 673 -0.44 -25.28 -32.59
N ASN A 674 -0.13 -25.32 -31.29
CA ASN A 674 0.57 -26.42 -30.62
C ASN A 674 -0.37 -27.08 -29.60
#